data_AF-A0A673AWY8-F1
#
_entry.id   AF-A0A673AWY8-F1
#
_cell.length_a   1.000
_cell.length_b   1.000
_cell.length_c   1.000
_cell.angle_alpha   90.00
_cell.angle_beta   90.00
_cell.angle_gamma   90.00
#
_symmetry.space_group_name_H-M   'P 1'
#
loop_
_entity.id
_entity.type
_entity.pdbx_description
1 polymer ?
#
loop_
_entity_poly.entity_id
_entity_poly.type
_entity_poly.pdbx_seq_one_letter_code
_entity_poly.pdbx_strand_id
1 'polypeptide(L)'
;VLLLCGSERGFRFRYGCEGPSHGGLPGASSEKNRKTYPTVKVCNYQGPARVVVQLVTALTSLPQLHAHSLVGKQCDKGICIADLQPKDSTISFPNLGILHVTKKNVAKTLEERMIEAFRMGYNCGVAIHHEIDSLQGEVRVPRELTDHQRNVISTTAALQAKEMDLSVVRLMFTAFLPDSDGGFSRRLEPVVSEPIYDSKAPNASNLKIVRMDRTAGCVTGGEEVYLLCDKVQKDDIQVRFYEEDDAGLTWEALGDFSPTDVHRQFAIVFKTPKYRDQNLQKPTSVFVQLKRKSDNETSEPKPFTYHPQIIDKEEVQRKRQKTLPNFQDFSGHGGGGGLYRGGGGPAAGGGPGSAGGGGGISPRPPDFRRFSLLQVTSQQMEALFQYSVTGDSAYLLAPQRPLMTAQDEDGDTGLHLAVLHNQQAALRSLTQIVSLLPGEEVLNMRNHLYQTPLHLAVITQQREAVEALLLAGADPTLTDRHGNTALHLASQQEGGGMVQFLLKHKELKVLVHLLPRLPGLCPIHLAILSNRLSSVRELLECGADVEAQERSCGRTALHLATEADNVSLAGCLLLEGSAKVDCCTFNGSTPLHIAAGRGSAKLTALLMAAGADPHKENFEPLFFREEESCDEEEEDEGYVPGMTPLNMATTSQVKTVQIYMNFTEPEPHVAAVVVQTENMSKLQADYLKGSVVGCINKHNLAHSLGLGILNSAFRLSPSPAKTLLDSYEVSGGTVRDLLAGLRSVGDCKALSVLVEALHQSDAVETQTKNVTAGTCLYVFITS
;
A
#
# COMPACT_ATOMS: atom_id res chain seq x y z
N VAL A 1 44.20 29.97 11.33
CA VAL A 1 44.03 28.89 10.33
C VAL A 1 42.96 29.33 9.34
N LEU A 2 43.19 29.26 8.03
CA LEU A 2 42.16 29.55 7.02
C LEU A 2 41.46 28.24 6.62
N LEU A 3 40.12 28.27 6.57
CA LEU A 3 39.28 27.13 6.23
C LEU A 3 38.67 27.28 4.84
N LEU A 4 38.85 26.27 3.99
CA LEU A 4 37.95 26.01 2.87
C LEU A 4 36.89 25.02 3.35
N CYS A 5 35.65 25.52 3.47
CA CYS A 5 34.57 24.84 4.17
C CYS A 5 34.17 23.50 3.56
N GLY A 6 33.63 22.61 4.40
CA GLY A 6 32.90 21.43 3.96
C GLY A 6 31.56 21.80 3.31
N SER A 7 30.97 20.89 2.55
CA SER A 7 29.60 21.07 2.06
C SER A 7 28.64 21.09 3.25
N GLU A 8 27.86 22.17 3.38
CA GLU A 8 26.90 22.34 4.48
C GLU A 8 25.79 21.29 4.44
N ARG A 9 25.38 20.86 3.25
CA ARG A 9 24.23 19.97 3.05
C ARG A 9 24.50 18.90 1.99
N GLY A 10 23.60 17.92 1.91
CA GLY A 10 23.67 16.82 0.94
C GLY A 10 24.61 15.67 1.32
N PHE A 11 25.34 15.78 2.43
CA PHE A 11 26.13 14.68 2.99
C PHE A 11 25.25 13.81 3.91
N ARG A 12 25.45 12.48 3.91
CA ARG A 12 24.67 11.54 4.73
C ARG A 12 25.51 10.99 5.87
N PHE A 13 25.02 11.11 7.10
CA PHE A 13 25.63 10.42 8.24
C PHE A 13 25.25 8.93 8.20
N ARG A 14 26.16 8.06 8.66
CA ARG A 14 26.03 6.61 8.47
C ARG A 14 26.04 5.88 9.80
N TYR A 15 25.12 4.95 10.00
CA TYR A 15 25.20 4.05 11.16
C TYR A 15 26.33 3.02 10.98
N GLY A 16 26.83 2.46 12.10
CA GLY A 16 27.89 1.44 12.07
C GLY A 16 27.53 0.21 11.23
N CYS A 17 26.25 -0.18 11.23
CA CYS A 17 25.74 -1.28 10.42
C CYS A 17 25.72 -1.02 8.90
N GLU A 18 25.90 0.23 8.44
CA GLU A 18 25.93 0.56 7.00
C GLU A 18 27.32 0.33 6.35
N GLY A 19 28.35 0.05 7.15
CA GLY A 19 29.71 -0.17 6.67
C GLY A 19 30.48 1.12 6.27
N PRO A 20 31.82 1.01 6.04
CA PRO A 20 32.72 2.17 5.97
C PRO A 20 32.87 2.83 4.58
N SER A 21 32.33 2.26 3.51
CA SER A 21 32.72 2.55 2.11
C SER A 21 31.86 3.58 1.35
N HIS A 22 31.12 4.45 2.05
CA HIS A 22 30.10 5.32 1.45
C HIS A 22 30.54 6.71 0.93
N GLY A 23 31.84 6.93 0.74
CA GLY A 23 32.40 8.19 0.20
C GLY A 23 32.64 9.28 1.26
N GLY A 24 33.66 10.12 1.03
CA GLY A 24 34.08 11.17 1.96
C GLY A 24 33.26 12.45 1.87
N LEU A 25 33.28 13.23 2.95
CA LEU A 25 32.67 14.55 3.08
C LEU A 25 33.23 15.51 2.02
N PRO A 26 32.40 16.03 1.10
CA PRO A 26 32.85 16.96 0.08
C PRO A 26 33.09 18.37 0.64
N GLY A 27 33.92 19.15 -0.06
CA GLY A 27 34.09 20.59 0.18
C GLY A 27 32.91 21.41 -0.36
N ALA A 28 32.74 22.64 0.13
CA ALA A 28 31.67 23.56 -0.27
C ALA A 28 31.68 23.91 -1.77
N SER A 29 32.86 23.86 -2.40
CA SER A 29 33.07 24.12 -3.84
C SER A 29 33.13 22.85 -4.69
N SER A 30 32.68 21.71 -4.16
CA SER A 30 32.78 20.42 -4.83
C SER A 30 31.69 20.26 -5.88
N GLU A 31 32.08 20.00 -7.12
CA GLU A 31 31.18 19.76 -8.25
C GLU A 31 31.30 18.31 -8.75
N LYS A 32 30.33 17.83 -9.54
CA LYS A 32 30.31 16.46 -10.09
C LYS A 32 31.61 16.09 -10.81
N ASN A 33 32.23 17.04 -11.51
CA ASN A 33 33.44 16.83 -12.31
C ASN A 33 34.73 17.27 -11.59
N ARG A 34 34.65 17.99 -10.47
CA ARG A 34 35.80 18.48 -9.70
C ARG A 34 35.51 18.36 -8.21
N LYS A 35 35.90 17.22 -7.64
CA LYS A 35 35.74 16.96 -6.20
C LYS A 35 36.73 17.79 -5.41
N THR A 36 36.23 18.63 -4.51
CA THR A 36 37.02 19.33 -3.50
C THR A 36 36.70 18.76 -2.12
N TYR A 37 37.58 19.00 -1.15
CA TYR A 37 37.48 18.44 0.19
C TYR A 37 37.75 19.51 1.24
N PRO A 38 37.29 19.33 2.50
CA PRO A 38 37.64 20.22 3.60
C PRO A 38 39.16 20.40 3.66
N THR A 39 39.60 21.65 3.59
CA THR A 39 41.03 21.99 3.50
C THR A 39 41.36 23.10 4.50
N VAL A 40 42.50 22.94 5.15
CA VAL A 40 42.95 23.77 6.27
C VAL A 40 44.33 24.33 5.92
N LYS A 41 44.54 25.63 6.12
CA LYS A 41 45.84 26.29 5.93
C LYS A 41 46.38 26.81 7.25
N VAL A 42 47.61 26.41 7.58
CA VAL A 42 48.36 26.99 8.70
C VAL A 42 49.07 28.25 8.18
N CYS A 43 48.62 29.42 8.63
CA CYS A 43 49.18 30.69 8.21
C CYS A 43 50.36 31.08 9.12
N ASN A 44 51.32 31.84 8.58
CA ASN A 44 52.47 32.39 9.32
C ASN A 44 53.39 31.34 9.97
N TYR A 45 53.39 30.12 9.45
CA TYR A 45 54.28 29.04 9.88
C TYR A 45 54.65 28.16 8.68
N GLN A 46 55.94 27.81 8.58
CA GLN A 46 56.47 26.88 7.57
C GLN A 46 57.32 25.85 8.31
N GLY A 47 56.82 24.62 8.37
CA GLY A 47 57.42 23.53 9.14
C GLY A 47 56.41 22.40 9.36
N PRO A 48 56.83 21.29 9.98
CA PRO A 48 55.89 20.21 10.28
C PRO A 48 54.87 20.69 11.32
N ALA A 49 53.63 20.23 11.20
CA ALA A 49 52.55 20.50 12.15
C ALA A 49 51.57 19.32 12.16
N ARG A 50 50.92 19.05 13.30
CA ARG A 50 49.87 18.04 13.43
C ARG A 50 48.51 18.71 13.53
N VAL A 51 47.57 18.34 12.67
CA VAL A 51 46.20 18.86 12.69
C VAL A 51 45.26 17.76 13.18
N VAL A 52 44.53 18.07 14.24
CA VAL A 52 43.51 17.22 14.86
C VAL A 52 42.14 17.76 14.49
N VAL A 53 41.24 16.90 14.02
CA VAL A 53 39.86 17.23 13.67
C VAL A 53 38.91 16.49 14.60
N GLN A 54 38.00 17.23 15.22
CA GLN A 54 36.97 16.70 16.12
C GLN A 54 35.59 17.18 15.69
N LEU A 55 34.55 16.44 16.10
CA LEU A 55 33.16 16.83 15.90
C LEU A 55 32.64 17.55 17.13
N VAL A 56 32.06 18.73 16.91
CA VAL A 56 31.47 19.57 17.96
C VAL A 56 30.02 19.94 17.62
N THR A 57 29.29 20.36 18.64
CA THR A 57 27.91 20.85 18.54
C THR A 57 27.81 22.13 17.71
N ALA A 58 26.68 22.31 17.01
CA ALA A 58 26.48 23.46 16.12
C ALA A 58 25.68 24.62 16.75
N LEU A 59 24.71 24.31 17.62
CA LEU A 59 23.69 25.25 18.10
C LEU A 59 23.96 25.81 19.50
N THR A 60 25.06 25.41 20.16
CA THR A 60 25.42 25.87 21.50
C THR A 60 26.34 27.09 21.43
N SER A 61 26.22 28.01 22.39
CA SER A 61 27.02 29.24 22.46
C SER A 61 28.52 28.98 22.66
N LEU A 62 28.85 27.87 23.34
CA LEU A 62 30.19 27.31 23.41
C LEU A 62 30.21 25.96 22.69
N PRO A 63 31.21 25.64 21.86
CA PRO A 63 31.32 24.34 21.22
C PRO A 63 31.51 23.24 22.28
N GLN A 64 30.68 22.22 22.23
CA GLN A 64 30.73 21.01 23.07
C GLN A 64 31.07 19.80 22.20
N LEU A 65 31.59 18.71 22.77
CA LEU A 65 31.89 17.50 22.01
C LEU A 65 30.59 16.90 21.47
N HIS A 66 30.59 16.51 20.19
CA HIS A 66 29.45 15.81 19.62
C HIS A 66 29.53 14.30 19.88
N ALA A 67 28.41 13.60 19.98
CA ALA A 67 28.42 12.14 20.17
C ALA A 67 28.87 11.37 18.91
N HIS A 68 28.59 11.90 17.72
CA HIS A 68 29.03 11.32 16.44
C HIS A 68 30.56 11.24 16.33
N SER A 69 31.04 10.29 15.54
CA SER A 69 32.46 10.00 15.39
C SER A 69 32.94 10.24 13.95
N LEU A 70 34.15 10.77 13.79
CA LEU A 70 34.80 10.82 12.48
C LEU A 70 35.39 9.46 12.13
N VAL A 71 35.13 8.99 10.92
CA VAL A 71 35.65 7.74 10.38
C VAL A 71 36.37 8.00 9.07
N GLY A 72 37.44 7.25 8.78
CA GLY A 72 38.25 7.48 7.60
C GLY A 72 39.66 6.89 7.76
N LYS A 73 40.48 7.00 6.70
CA LYS A 73 41.83 6.41 6.67
C LYS A 73 42.78 6.98 7.74
N GLN A 74 42.53 8.20 8.20
CA GLN A 74 43.36 8.93 9.17
C GLN A 74 42.59 9.17 10.49
N CYS A 75 41.51 8.41 10.71
CA CYS A 75 40.68 8.56 11.89
C CYS A 75 40.89 7.40 12.87
N ASP A 76 41.09 7.73 14.14
CA ASP A 76 41.13 6.78 15.25
C ASP A 76 40.21 7.26 16.37
N LYS A 77 39.40 6.35 16.94
CA LYS A 77 38.44 6.63 18.03
C LYS A 77 37.58 7.88 17.82
N GLY A 78 37.16 8.12 16.59
CA GLY A 78 36.29 9.24 16.22
C GLY A 78 36.99 10.58 16.01
N ILE A 79 38.33 10.64 16.06
CA ILE A 79 39.14 11.85 15.84
C ILE A 79 39.99 11.64 14.58
N CYS A 80 40.11 12.65 13.72
CA CYS A 80 41.04 12.60 12.59
C CYS A 80 42.36 13.26 12.95
N ILE A 81 43.49 12.59 12.72
CA ILE A 81 44.82 13.14 12.97
C ILE A 81 45.61 13.08 11.67
N ALA A 82 46.10 14.23 11.21
CA ALA A 82 46.88 14.31 9.99
C ALA A 82 48.10 15.23 10.18
N ASP A 83 49.25 14.76 9.70
CA ASP A 83 50.54 15.46 9.83
C ASP A 83 50.85 16.24 8.54
N LEU A 84 51.10 17.53 8.68
CA LEU A 84 51.53 18.44 7.63
C LEU A 84 53.03 18.31 7.40
N GLN A 85 53.43 18.09 6.14
CA GLN A 85 54.85 18.03 5.77
C GLN A 85 55.48 19.42 5.71
N PRO A 86 56.81 19.56 5.92
CA PRO A 86 57.48 20.86 5.98
C PRO A 86 57.39 21.73 4.71
N LYS A 87 57.09 21.12 3.56
CA LYS A 87 56.98 21.80 2.25
C LYS A 87 55.56 22.32 1.97
N ASP A 88 54.57 21.81 2.67
CA ASP A 88 53.17 22.11 2.44
C ASP A 88 52.65 23.10 3.48
N SER A 89 51.82 24.05 3.07
CA SER A 89 51.14 24.99 3.98
C SER A 89 49.67 24.64 4.20
N THR A 90 49.15 23.68 3.44
CA THR A 90 47.73 23.29 3.38
C THR A 90 47.58 21.79 3.52
N ILE A 91 46.57 21.36 4.27
CA ILE A 91 46.20 19.96 4.45
C ILE A 91 44.74 19.74 4.07
N SER A 92 44.45 18.69 3.30
CA SER A 92 43.10 18.35 2.83
C SER A 92 42.66 16.98 3.35
N PHE A 93 41.35 16.79 3.52
CA PHE A 93 40.78 15.60 4.16
C PHE A 93 39.80 14.85 3.23
N PRO A 94 40.27 14.05 2.26
CA PRO A 94 39.45 13.50 1.18
C PRO A 94 38.54 12.30 1.51
N ASN A 95 38.65 11.73 2.71
CA ASN A 95 37.92 10.50 3.10
C ASN A 95 37.33 10.59 4.52
N LEU A 96 36.84 11.77 4.92
CA LEU A 96 36.14 11.94 6.19
C LEU A 96 34.70 11.47 6.07
N GLY A 97 34.31 10.48 6.87
CA GLY A 97 32.93 10.09 7.10
C GLY A 97 32.46 10.52 8.49
N ILE A 98 31.14 10.63 8.67
CA ILE A 98 30.52 10.89 9.97
C ILE A 98 29.68 9.68 10.35
N LEU A 99 30.10 9.00 11.42
CA LEU A 99 29.42 7.87 12.03
C LEU A 99 28.30 8.40 12.95
N HIS A 100 27.06 8.09 12.56
CA HIS A 100 25.86 8.41 13.30
C HIS A 100 25.69 7.45 14.49
N VAL A 101 25.52 8.00 15.68
CA VAL A 101 25.29 7.23 16.91
C VAL A 101 23.79 7.07 17.14
N THR A 102 23.36 5.91 17.64
CA THR A 102 21.95 5.68 17.94
C THR A 102 21.52 6.49 19.17
N LYS A 103 20.26 6.94 19.21
CA LYS A 103 19.74 7.77 20.32
C LYS A 103 19.93 7.12 21.70
N LYS A 104 19.88 5.78 21.78
CA LYS A 104 20.11 5.01 23.01
C LYS A 104 21.55 5.09 23.51
N ASN A 105 22.53 5.21 22.61
CA ASN A 105 23.96 5.12 22.93
C ASN A 105 24.64 6.50 23.05
N VAL A 106 23.90 7.60 22.87
CA VAL A 106 24.46 8.98 22.88
C VAL A 106 25.20 9.27 24.18
N ALA A 107 24.59 9.01 25.34
CA ALA A 107 25.18 9.32 26.64
C ALA A 107 26.49 8.55 26.89
N LYS A 108 26.48 7.23 26.65
CA LYS A 108 27.65 6.36 26.81
C LYS A 108 28.79 6.78 25.87
N THR A 109 28.47 7.00 24.60
CA THR A 109 29.47 7.39 23.59
C THR A 109 30.06 8.76 23.91
N LEU A 110 29.22 9.72 24.35
CA LEU A 110 29.68 11.05 24.72
C LEU A 110 30.61 11.02 25.94
N GLU A 111 30.30 10.18 26.94
CA GLU A 111 31.16 9.96 28.12
C GLU A 111 32.55 9.45 27.70
N GLU A 112 32.60 8.40 26.88
CA GLU A 112 33.85 7.82 26.36
C GLU A 112 34.67 8.87 25.58
N ARG A 113 34.01 9.71 24.77
CA ARG A 113 34.69 10.78 24.03
C ARG A 113 35.23 11.89 24.93
N MET A 114 34.50 12.28 25.97
CA MET A 114 34.99 13.26 26.96
C MET A 114 36.19 12.73 27.73
N ILE A 115 36.16 11.46 28.13
CA ILE A 115 37.28 10.77 28.80
C ILE A 115 38.51 10.74 27.88
N GLU A 116 38.34 10.35 26.62
CA GLU A 116 39.46 10.28 25.66
C GLU A 116 40.04 11.66 25.37
N ALA A 117 39.20 12.67 25.19
CA ALA A 117 39.63 14.05 24.97
C ALA A 117 40.43 14.59 26.17
N PHE A 118 40.03 14.26 27.39
CA PHE A 118 40.77 14.62 28.61
C PHE A 118 42.10 13.86 28.71
N ARG A 119 42.10 12.54 28.45
CA ARG A 119 43.30 11.70 28.49
C ARG A 119 44.37 12.17 27.50
N MET A 120 43.95 12.53 26.28
CA MET A 120 44.84 12.96 25.20
C MET A 120 45.17 14.47 25.21
N GLY A 121 44.53 15.25 26.08
CA GLY A 121 44.70 16.72 26.12
C GLY A 121 44.11 17.45 24.90
N TYR A 122 43.14 16.84 24.21
CA TYR A 122 42.42 17.41 23.08
C TYR A 122 41.11 18.08 23.49
N ASN A 123 40.95 18.42 24.76
CA ASN A 123 39.80 19.15 25.31
C ASN A 123 39.95 20.69 25.19
N CYS A 124 40.90 21.19 24.40
CA CYS A 124 41.15 22.63 24.28
C CYS A 124 40.13 23.31 23.36
N GLY A 125 39.38 24.28 23.91
CA GLY A 125 38.38 25.04 23.16
C GLY A 125 37.03 24.34 23.04
N VAL A 126 36.80 23.24 23.78
CA VAL A 126 35.51 22.56 23.90
C VAL A 126 35.09 22.62 25.38
N ALA A 127 33.85 23.00 25.65
CA ALA A 127 33.34 23.06 27.03
C ALA A 127 32.88 21.67 27.49
N ILE A 128 33.60 21.06 28.43
CA ILE A 128 33.17 19.82 29.08
C ILE A 128 32.50 20.20 30.40
N HIS A 129 33.27 20.64 31.38
CA HIS A 129 32.77 21.08 32.69
C HIS A 129 33.81 22.01 33.31
N HIS A 130 33.40 23.07 34.01
CA HIS A 130 34.30 24.09 34.55
C HIS A 130 35.47 23.54 35.40
N GLU A 131 35.24 22.48 36.18
CA GLU A 131 36.27 21.81 36.99
C GLU A 131 37.27 21.01 36.13
N ILE A 132 36.83 20.43 35.01
CA ILE A 132 37.66 19.65 34.08
C ILE A 132 38.43 20.60 33.14
N ASP A 133 37.77 21.67 32.71
CA ASP A 133 38.30 22.68 31.77
C ASP A 133 39.38 23.57 32.41
N SER A 134 39.35 23.70 33.75
CA SER A 134 40.37 24.43 34.53
C SER A 134 41.75 23.77 34.49
N LEU A 135 41.82 22.47 34.20
CA LEU A 135 43.04 21.67 34.12
C LEU A 135 43.58 21.65 32.68
N GLN A 136 43.85 22.80 32.08
CA GLN A 136 44.61 22.86 30.83
C GLN A 136 46.06 22.53 31.11
N GLY A 137 46.61 21.48 30.52
CA GLY A 137 48.04 21.21 30.68
C GLY A 137 48.61 20.42 29.52
N GLU A 138 49.90 20.12 29.62
CA GLU A 138 50.75 19.72 28.51
C GLU A 138 50.29 18.40 27.85
N VAL A 139 50.26 18.40 26.51
CA VAL A 139 49.73 17.36 25.60
C VAL A 139 50.57 16.06 25.63
N ARG A 140 51.61 15.96 26.48
CA ARG A 140 52.68 14.96 26.37
C ARG A 140 52.47 13.65 27.13
N VAL A 141 51.53 13.58 28.10
CA VAL A 141 51.34 12.38 28.93
C VAL A 141 49.86 12.01 29.01
N PRO A 142 49.46 10.75 28.68
CA PRO A 142 48.12 10.26 28.93
C PRO A 142 47.74 10.48 30.40
N ARG A 143 46.72 11.30 30.64
CA ARG A 143 46.29 11.58 32.02
C ARG A 143 45.47 10.43 32.56
N GLU A 144 45.77 10.03 33.79
CA GLU A 144 44.88 9.17 34.55
C GLU A 144 43.77 10.02 35.17
N LEU A 145 42.53 9.55 35.02
CA LEU A 145 41.36 10.20 35.62
C LEU A 145 41.14 9.66 37.03
N THR A 146 40.88 10.57 37.97
CA THR A 146 40.36 10.19 39.29
C THR A 146 38.89 9.76 39.19
N ASP A 147 38.43 8.92 40.12
CA ASP A 147 37.03 8.46 40.18
C ASP A 147 36.03 9.61 40.27
N HIS A 148 36.42 10.69 40.97
CA HIS A 148 35.62 11.91 41.05
C HIS A 148 35.47 12.59 39.68
N GLN A 149 36.57 12.76 38.93
CA GLN A 149 36.53 13.35 37.59
C GLN A 149 35.72 12.50 36.61
N ARG A 150 35.79 11.17 36.72
CA ARG A 150 34.98 10.24 35.91
C ARG A 150 33.48 10.43 36.20
N ASN A 151 33.09 10.56 37.46
CA ASN A 151 31.69 10.80 37.84
C ASN A 151 31.17 12.17 37.36
N VAL A 152 32.00 13.21 37.43
CA VAL A 152 31.67 14.55 36.91
C VAL A 152 31.46 14.49 35.40
N ILE A 153 32.34 13.81 34.66
CA ILE A 153 32.21 13.62 33.21
C ILE A 153 30.95 12.81 32.87
N SER A 154 30.69 11.69 33.54
CA SER A 154 29.50 10.86 33.28
C SER A 154 28.19 11.63 33.51
N THR A 155 28.10 12.40 34.61
CA THR A 155 26.94 13.25 34.91
C THR A 155 26.74 14.33 33.85
N THR A 156 27.84 14.97 33.44
CA THR A 156 27.83 16.03 32.42
C THR A 156 27.44 15.47 31.05
N ALA A 157 27.97 14.32 30.67
CA ALA A 157 27.62 13.63 29.43
C ALA A 157 26.13 13.27 29.39
N ALA A 158 25.56 12.78 30.50
CA ALA A 158 24.14 12.47 30.59
C ALA A 158 23.23 13.71 30.45
N LEU A 159 23.69 14.88 30.91
CA LEU A 159 22.97 16.16 30.73
C LEU A 159 23.08 16.66 29.29
N GLN A 160 24.29 16.75 28.74
CA GLN A 160 24.53 17.22 27.37
C GLN A 160 23.87 16.28 26.33
N ALA A 161 23.79 14.98 26.59
CA ALA A 161 23.14 14.02 25.71
C ALA A 161 21.63 14.24 25.54
N LYS A 162 20.94 14.92 26.48
CA LYS A 162 19.51 15.21 26.39
C LYS A 162 19.20 16.34 25.41
N GLU A 163 20.11 17.31 25.30
CA GLU A 163 19.95 18.51 24.46
C GLU A 163 20.70 18.38 23.11
N MET A 164 21.43 17.28 22.91
CA MET A 164 22.24 17.02 21.70
C MET A 164 21.38 16.86 20.45
N ASP A 165 21.64 17.67 19.42
CA ASP A 165 21.03 17.53 18.10
C ASP A 165 21.86 16.58 17.21
N LEU A 166 21.32 15.40 16.93
CA LEU A 166 21.99 14.39 16.09
C LEU A 166 21.92 14.73 14.58
N SER A 167 21.13 15.72 14.18
CA SER A 167 20.96 16.09 12.75
C SER A 167 22.04 17.03 12.22
N VAL A 168 22.83 17.65 13.09
CA VAL A 168 23.79 18.69 12.71
C VAL A 168 25.09 18.59 13.51
N VAL A 169 26.22 18.76 12.84
CA VAL A 169 27.55 18.74 13.48
C VAL A 169 28.43 19.85 12.91
N ARG A 170 29.51 20.20 13.61
CA ARG A 170 30.59 21.05 13.09
C ARG A 170 31.93 20.36 13.22
N LEU A 171 32.86 20.68 12.32
CA LEU A 171 34.25 20.23 12.41
C LEU A 171 35.08 21.28 13.14
N MET A 172 35.81 20.86 14.16
CA MET A 172 36.77 21.69 14.88
C MET A 172 38.18 21.25 14.52
N PHE A 173 39.00 22.19 14.06
CA PHE A 173 40.37 21.96 13.64
C PHE A 173 41.34 22.59 14.63
N THR A 174 42.21 21.77 15.21
CA THR A 174 43.24 22.20 16.16
C THR A 174 44.60 21.83 15.61
N ALA A 175 45.48 22.82 15.43
CA ALA A 175 46.83 22.62 14.94
C ALA A 175 47.84 22.62 16.10
N PHE A 176 48.77 21.67 16.08
CA PHE A 176 49.86 21.51 17.05
C PHE A 176 51.21 21.62 16.33
N LEU A 177 52.07 22.50 16.81
CA LEU A 177 53.41 22.70 16.30
C LEU A 177 54.40 21.84 17.10
N PRO A 178 55.49 21.37 16.47
CA PRO A 178 56.56 20.64 17.13
C PRO A 178 57.23 21.53 18.16
N ASP A 179 57.67 20.93 19.24
CA ASP A 179 58.44 21.55 20.30
C ASP A 179 59.90 21.09 20.25
N SER A 180 60.73 21.54 21.19
CA SER A 180 62.19 21.30 21.20
C SER A 180 62.58 19.82 21.17
N ASP A 181 61.70 18.93 21.63
CA ASP A 181 61.90 17.47 21.67
C ASP A 181 61.32 16.73 20.45
N GLY A 182 60.84 17.46 19.44
CA GLY A 182 60.24 16.89 18.23
C GLY A 182 58.78 16.43 18.38
N GLY A 183 58.22 16.44 19.59
CA GLY A 183 56.80 16.17 19.85
C GLY A 183 55.89 17.37 19.54
N PHE A 184 54.66 17.12 19.07
CA PHE A 184 53.68 18.16 18.76
C PHE A 184 52.89 18.61 20.00
N SER A 185 53.40 19.58 20.76
CA SER A 185 52.77 20.08 22.00
C SER A 185 52.29 21.53 21.95
N ARG A 186 52.82 22.36 21.03
CA ARG A 186 52.50 23.78 20.96
C ARG A 186 51.19 24.00 20.20
N ARG A 187 50.08 24.19 20.91
CA ARG A 187 48.75 24.37 20.31
C ARG A 187 48.53 25.76 19.72
N LEU A 188 47.83 25.81 18.59
CA LEU A 188 47.24 27.03 18.03
C LEU A 188 45.76 27.14 18.43
N GLU A 189 45.18 28.32 18.21
CA GLU A 189 43.76 28.55 18.44
C GLU A 189 42.91 27.65 17.52
N PRO A 190 41.93 26.92 18.08
CA PRO A 190 41.09 26.03 17.29
C PRO A 190 40.12 26.83 16.41
N VAL A 191 39.80 26.29 15.24
CA VAL A 191 38.85 26.91 14.31
C VAL A 191 37.72 25.94 13.99
N VAL A 192 36.48 26.43 14.07
CA VAL A 192 35.27 25.64 13.82
C VAL A 192 34.74 25.92 12.42
N SER A 193 34.27 24.88 11.73
CA SER A 193 33.65 24.99 10.41
C SER A 193 32.20 25.47 10.47
N GLU A 194 31.64 25.74 9.28
CA GLU A 194 30.20 25.84 9.10
C GLU A 194 29.49 24.53 9.49
N PRO A 195 28.19 24.61 9.89
CA PRO A 195 27.40 23.44 10.25
C PRO A 195 27.19 22.51 9.06
N ILE A 196 27.34 21.21 9.33
CA ILE A 196 27.10 20.13 8.39
C ILE A 196 25.82 19.44 8.83
N TYR A 197 24.82 19.44 7.95
CA TYR A 197 23.53 18.83 8.21
C TYR A 197 23.43 17.44 7.59
N ASP A 198 22.81 16.50 8.31
CA ASP A 198 22.52 15.17 7.78
C ASP A 198 21.41 15.23 6.74
N SER A 199 21.72 14.84 5.51
CA SER A 199 20.75 14.73 4.42
C SER A 199 19.62 13.72 4.68
N LYS A 200 19.79 12.79 5.64
CA LYS A 200 18.71 11.89 6.08
C LYS A 200 17.81 12.49 7.16
N ALA A 201 18.23 13.57 7.79
CA ALA A 201 17.40 14.27 8.76
C ALA A 201 16.22 14.95 8.05
N PRO A 202 15.00 14.85 8.58
CA PRO A 202 13.80 15.35 7.88
C PRO A 202 13.74 16.88 7.79
N ASN A 203 14.44 17.59 8.68
CA ASN A 203 14.60 19.04 8.71
C ASN A 203 15.75 19.56 7.85
N ALA A 204 16.61 18.68 7.31
CA ALA A 204 17.74 19.06 6.47
C ALA A 204 17.87 18.20 5.19
N SER A 205 16.79 17.51 4.83
CA SER A 205 16.70 16.75 3.59
C SER A 205 16.79 17.67 2.39
N ASN A 206 17.59 17.29 1.39
CA ASN A 206 17.70 18.09 0.18
C ASN A 206 16.35 18.16 -0.54
N LEU A 207 15.90 19.36 -0.88
CA LEU A 207 14.62 19.57 -1.56
C LEU A 207 14.79 19.33 -3.05
N LYS A 208 13.94 18.49 -3.63
CA LYS A 208 13.97 18.23 -5.07
C LYS A 208 12.58 17.95 -5.62
N ILE A 209 12.26 18.63 -6.72
CA ILE A 209 11.07 18.31 -7.53
C ILE A 209 11.43 17.17 -8.47
N VAL A 210 10.86 15.99 -8.27
CA VAL A 210 11.08 14.81 -9.12
C VAL A 210 10.29 14.96 -10.40
N ARG A 211 8.97 15.18 -10.30
CA ARG A 211 8.06 15.26 -11.45
C ARG A 211 6.86 16.14 -11.11
N MET A 212 6.30 16.79 -12.13
CA MET A 212 5.01 17.47 -12.06
C MET A 212 4.11 16.87 -13.14
N ASP A 213 2.81 16.74 -12.87
CA ASP A 213 1.83 16.27 -13.85
C ASP A 213 1.51 17.35 -14.90
N ARG A 214 1.48 18.61 -14.48
CA ARG A 214 1.27 19.80 -15.31
C ARG A 214 2.46 20.74 -15.19
N THR A 215 3.02 21.13 -16.33
CA THR A 215 4.08 22.14 -16.43
C THR A 215 3.59 23.42 -17.12
N ALA A 216 2.28 23.57 -17.27
CA ALA A 216 1.64 24.76 -17.80
C ALA A 216 0.23 24.91 -17.22
N GLY A 217 -0.28 26.14 -17.18
CA GLY A 217 -1.63 26.44 -16.70
C GLY A 217 -2.11 27.85 -17.03
N CYS A 218 -3.38 28.14 -16.76
CA CYS A 218 -3.99 29.43 -17.08
C CYS A 218 -3.49 30.56 -16.16
N VAL A 219 -3.33 31.77 -16.70
CA VAL A 219 -2.96 32.99 -15.95
C VAL A 219 -3.90 33.32 -14.78
N THR A 220 -5.16 32.85 -14.83
CA THR A 220 -6.13 33.02 -13.74
C THR A 220 -5.79 32.22 -12.49
N GLY A 221 -4.90 31.23 -12.59
CA GLY A 221 -4.58 30.29 -11.51
C GLY A 221 -5.75 29.40 -11.11
N GLY A 222 -5.60 28.68 -10.00
CA GLY A 222 -6.62 27.79 -9.42
C GLY A 222 -6.65 26.37 -9.97
N GLU A 223 -5.74 26.01 -10.88
CA GLU A 223 -5.62 24.66 -11.41
C GLU A 223 -4.90 23.75 -10.42
N GLU A 224 -5.42 22.54 -10.23
CA GLU A 224 -4.80 21.53 -9.36
C GLU A 224 -3.63 20.85 -10.08
N VAL A 225 -2.48 20.83 -9.40
CA VAL A 225 -1.22 20.27 -9.88
C VAL A 225 -0.71 19.26 -8.87
N TYR A 226 -0.31 18.10 -9.38
CA TYR A 226 0.30 17.02 -8.62
C TYR A 226 1.83 17.09 -8.79
N LEU A 227 2.51 17.39 -7.69
CA LEU A 227 3.96 17.49 -7.63
C LEU A 227 4.55 16.35 -6.82
N LEU A 228 5.38 15.53 -7.47
CA LEU A 228 6.19 14.50 -6.83
C LEU A 228 7.54 15.09 -6.43
N CYS A 229 7.93 14.89 -5.18
CA CYS A 229 9.15 15.42 -4.60
C CYS A 229 9.86 14.40 -3.72
N ASP A 230 11.12 14.70 -3.39
CA ASP A 230 11.81 13.99 -2.32
C ASP A 230 11.16 14.31 -0.95
N LYS A 231 11.62 13.64 0.11
CA LYS A 231 10.98 13.68 1.43
C LYS A 231 10.86 15.11 1.98
N VAL A 232 9.62 15.58 2.19
CA VAL A 232 9.27 16.89 2.77
C VAL A 232 8.44 16.77 4.05
N GLN A 233 8.48 17.81 4.89
CA GLN A 233 7.60 17.93 6.07
C GLN A 233 6.37 18.77 5.71
N LYS A 234 5.17 18.25 6.03
CA LYS A 234 3.89 18.87 5.63
C LYS A 234 3.68 20.29 6.17
N ASP A 235 4.21 20.57 7.37
CA ASP A 235 4.00 21.85 8.06
C ASP A 235 5.08 22.89 7.66
N ASP A 236 6.21 22.43 7.14
CA ASP A 236 7.42 23.22 6.86
C ASP A 236 7.78 23.28 5.37
N ILE A 237 6.78 23.21 4.49
CA ILE A 237 6.99 23.24 3.03
C ILE A 237 6.06 24.24 2.35
N GLN A 238 6.56 24.84 1.27
CA GLN A 238 5.83 25.77 0.41
C GLN A 238 6.32 25.61 -1.04
N VAL A 239 5.41 25.78 -2.00
CA VAL A 239 5.72 25.75 -3.44
C VAL A 239 5.79 27.19 -3.93
N ARG A 240 6.97 27.64 -4.36
CA ARG A 240 7.22 29.01 -4.79
C ARG A 240 7.29 29.09 -6.31
N PHE A 241 6.47 29.95 -6.89
CA PHE A 241 6.50 30.37 -8.29
C PHE A 241 7.19 31.72 -8.37
N TYR A 242 8.11 31.90 -9.31
CA TYR A 242 8.80 33.16 -9.47
C TYR A 242 9.31 33.41 -10.89
N GLU A 243 9.51 34.67 -11.23
CA GLU A 243 10.09 35.15 -12.49
C GLU A 243 11.30 36.05 -12.16
N GLU A 244 12.40 35.87 -12.87
CA GLU A 244 13.63 36.64 -12.72
C GLU A 244 14.01 37.24 -14.09
N ASP A 245 14.26 38.55 -14.12
CA ASP A 245 14.79 39.29 -15.27
C ASP A 245 16.24 39.75 -14.98
N ASP A 246 16.92 40.38 -15.94
CA ASP A 246 18.32 40.86 -15.81
C ASP A 246 18.56 41.86 -14.65
N ALA A 247 17.49 42.42 -14.07
CA ALA A 247 17.53 43.33 -12.91
C ALA A 247 17.21 42.65 -11.56
N GLY A 248 16.89 41.35 -11.55
CA GLY A 248 16.55 40.56 -10.36
C GLY A 248 15.14 39.95 -10.39
N LEU A 249 14.63 39.59 -9.21
CA LEU A 249 13.32 38.96 -9.01
C LEU A 249 12.17 39.92 -9.37
N THR A 250 11.36 39.58 -10.37
CA THR A 250 10.30 40.46 -10.89
C THR A 250 8.90 40.06 -10.45
N TRP A 251 8.71 38.79 -10.06
CA TRP A 251 7.45 38.31 -9.51
C TRP A 251 7.68 37.09 -8.62
N GLU A 252 6.92 36.99 -7.53
CA GLU A 252 6.82 35.76 -6.75
C GLU A 252 5.39 35.52 -6.27
N ALA A 253 4.99 34.25 -6.23
CA ALA A 253 3.73 33.80 -5.65
C ALA A 253 3.87 32.39 -5.09
N LEU A 254 2.96 32.01 -4.18
CA LEU A 254 2.95 30.69 -3.55
C LEU A 254 1.79 29.86 -4.10
N GLY A 255 2.04 28.57 -4.34
CA GLY A 255 0.98 27.60 -4.59
C GLY A 255 0.09 27.43 -3.36
N ASP A 256 -1.21 27.32 -3.58
CA ASP A 256 -2.21 27.20 -2.52
C ASP A 256 -2.46 25.73 -2.18
N PHE A 257 -2.16 25.33 -0.95
CA PHE A 257 -2.41 23.99 -0.42
C PHE A 257 -2.37 23.97 1.11
N SER A 258 -3.05 22.98 1.69
CA SER A 258 -3.05 22.71 3.13
C SER A 258 -2.07 21.58 3.48
N PRO A 259 -1.64 21.45 4.76
CA PRO A 259 -0.79 20.34 5.18
C PRO A 259 -1.40 18.94 4.96
N THR A 260 -2.73 18.86 4.80
CA THR A 260 -3.47 17.64 4.43
C THR A 260 -3.20 17.18 3.00
N ASP A 261 -2.84 18.11 2.12
CA ASP A 261 -2.63 17.86 0.70
C ASP A 261 -1.21 17.35 0.40
N VAL A 262 -0.36 17.30 1.43
CA VAL A 262 0.96 16.66 1.40
C VAL A 262 0.81 15.17 1.67
N HIS A 263 0.79 14.38 0.60
CA HIS A 263 0.57 12.94 0.66
C HIS A 263 1.86 12.19 1.04
N ARG A 264 1.87 11.62 2.25
CA ARG A 264 2.94 10.75 2.78
C ARG A 264 4.36 11.31 2.61
N GLN A 265 4.55 12.63 2.69
CA GLN A 265 5.86 13.31 2.58
C GLN A 265 6.53 13.29 1.19
N PHE A 266 5.92 12.70 0.15
CA PHE A 266 6.56 12.53 -1.17
C PHE A 266 5.76 13.15 -2.33
N ALA A 267 4.54 13.60 -2.07
CA ALA A 267 3.73 14.27 -3.06
C ALA A 267 2.99 15.45 -2.43
N ILE A 268 2.79 16.50 -3.21
CA ILE A 268 2.05 17.70 -2.84
C ILE A 268 1.02 17.93 -3.94
N VAL A 269 -0.25 17.99 -3.54
CA VAL A 269 -1.32 18.49 -4.40
C VAL A 269 -1.55 19.95 -4.05
N PHE A 270 -1.42 20.85 -5.02
CA PHE A 270 -1.60 22.27 -4.79
C PHE A 270 -2.30 22.95 -5.96
N LYS A 271 -2.85 24.15 -5.72
CA LYS A 271 -3.46 24.99 -6.74
C LYS A 271 -2.49 26.07 -7.21
N THR A 272 -2.35 26.23 -8.51
CA THR A 272 -1.45 27.23 -9.10
C THR A 272 -1.85 28.65 -8.69
N PRO A 273 -0.90 29.53 -8.33
CA PRO A 273 -1.22 30.93 -8.05
C PRO A 273 -1.68 31.68 -9.29
N LYS A 274 -2.31 32.84 -9.09
CA LYS A 274 -2.66 33.75 -10.18
C LYS A 274 -1.40 34.44 -10.69
N TYR A 275 -1.24 34.55 -12.01
CA TYR A 275 -0.12 35.28 -12.58
C TYR A 275 -0.31 36.80 -12.42
N ARG A 276 0.80 37.57 -12.38
CA ARG A 276 0.77 39.04 -12.16
C ARG A 276 -0.10 39.79 -13.17
N ASP A 277 -0.07 39.35 -14.43
CA ASP A 277 -0.84 39.94 -15.52
C ASP A 277 -1.85 38.92 -16.06
N GLN A 278 -3.13 39.18 -15.82
CA GLN A 278 -4.22 38.31 -16.28
C GLN A 278 -4.57 38.54 -17.76
N ASN A 279 -4.09 39.64 -18.38
CA ASN A 279 -4.37 39.99 -19.77
C ASN A 279 -3.20 39.61 -20.69
N LEU A 280 -2.57 38.48 -20.40
CA LEU A 280 -1.44 37.96 -21.16
C LEU A 280 -1.84 37.74 -22.63
N GLN A 281 -0.97 38.10 -23.58
CA GLN A 281 -1.18 37.88 -25.02
C GLN A 281 -0.36 36.72 -25.57
N LYS A 282 0.76 36.39 -24.91
CA LYS A 282 1.69 35.32 -25.29
C LYS A 282 2.02 34.47 -24.07
N PRO A 283 2.24 33.16 -24.19
CA PRO A 283 2.64 32.34 -23.06
C PRO A 283 3.95 32.83 -22.43
N THR A 284 4.00 32.88 -21.11
CA THR A 284 5.18 33.32 -20.34
C THR A 284 5.68 32.18 -19.47
N SER A 285 6.99 31.93 -19.49
CA SER A 285 7.64 30.90 -18.68
C SER A 285 8.11 31.50 -17.36
N VAL A 286 7.72 30.87 -16.26
CA VAL A 286 8.16 31.16 -14.90
C VAL A 286 8.88 29.94 -14.32
N PHE A 287 9.49 30.08 -13.14
CA PHE A 287 10.12 28.98 -12.42
C PHE A 287 9.30 28.57 -11.21
N VAL A 288 9.36 27.27 -10.90
CA VAL A 288 8.72 26.63 -9.75
C VAL A 288 9.79 25.93 -8.95
N GLN A 289 9.82 26.19 -7.64
CA GLN A 289 10.73 25.51 -6.73
C GLN A 289 10.04 25.20 -5.41
N LEU A 290 10.49 24.16 -4.74
CA LEU A 290 10.14 23.90 -3.35
C LEU A 290 10.96 24.84 -2.47
N LYS A 291 10.34 25.35 -1.41
CA LYS A 291 10.99 26.17 -0.40
C LYS A 291 10.58 25.69 0.99
N ARG A 292 11.53 25.48 1.90
CA ARG A 292 11.24 25.18 3.31
C ARG A 292 10.93 26.47 4.07
N LYS A 293 10.03 26.46 5.06
CA LYS A 293 9.63 27.69 5.79
C LYS A 293 10.64 28.05 6.89
N SER A 294 11.23 27.05 7.53
CA SER A 294 12.13 27.20 8.69
C SER A 294 13.47 27.86 8.33
N ASP A 295 14.14 27.39 7.28
CA ASP A 295 15.49 27.81 6.90
C ASP A 295 15.57 28.50 5.53
N ASN A 296 14.44 28.68 4.85
CA ASN A 296 14.35 29.22 3.49
C ASN A 296 15.16 28.45 2.43
N GLU A 297 15.52 27.18 2.68
CA GLU A 297 16.19 26.34 1.68
C GLU A 297 15.28 26.12 0.47
N THR A 298 15.88 26.02 -0.73
CA THR A 298 15.16 25.88 -1.99
C THR A 298 15.65 24.71 -2.82
N SER A 299 14.76 24.10 -3.60
CA SER A 299 15.13 23.09 -4.59
C SER A 299 15.66 23.71 -5.88
N GLU A 300 16.27 22.90 -6.74
CA GLU A 300 16.49 23.28 -8.13
C GLU A 300 15.17 23.73 -8.80
N PRO A 301 15.17 24.86 -9.53
CA PRO A 301 13.96 25.39 -10.15
C PRO A 301 13.55 24.57 -11.39
N LYS A 302 12.24 24.41 -11.59
CA LYS A 302 11.65 23.81 -12.79
C LYS A 302 10.82 24.83 -13.56
N PRO A 303 10.89 24.83 -14.90
CA PRO A 303 10.09 25.75 -15.71
C PRO A 303 8.59 25.39 -15.66
N PHE A 304 7.74 26.40 -15.63
CA PHE A 304 6.29 26.30 -15.72
C PHE A 304 5.76 27.41 -16.62
N THR A 305 4.83 27.11 -17.54
CA THR A 305 4.36 28.08 -18.54
C THR A 305 2.93 28.55 -18.25
N TYR A 306 2.74 29.85 -18.05
CA TYR A 306 1.40 30.44 -17.99
C TYR A 306 0.87 30.75 -19.39
N HIS A 307 -0.35 30.33 -19.70
CA HIS A 307 -1.03 30.62 -20.96
C HIS A 307 -2.19 31.61 -20.78
N PRO A 308 -2.48 32.43 -21.79
CA PRO A 308 -3.55 33.41 -21.73
C PRO A 308 -4.93 32.76 -21.59
N GLN A 309 -5.87 33.46 -20.97
CA GLN A 309 -7.24 33.01 -20.80
C GLN A 309 -7.98 33.08 -22.15
N ILE A 310 -8.38 31.93 -22.70
CA ILE A 310 -9.25 31.89 -23.89
C ILE A 310 -10.67 32.21 -23.42
N ILE A 311 -11.04 33.49 -23.40
CA ILE A 311 -12.41 33.92 -23.10
C ILE A 311 -13.23 33.73 -24.37
N ASP A 312 -13.99 32.64 -24.44
CA ASP A 312 -15.01 32.48 -25.48
C ASP A 312 -16.19 33.43 -25.21
N LYS A 313 -16.13 34.60 -25.84
CA LYS A 313 -17.15 35.66 -25.69
C LYS A 313 -18.52 35.22 -26.21
N GLU A 314 -18.60 34.19 -27.04
CA GLU A 314 -19.84 33.70 -27.66
C GLU A 314 -20.72 32.91 -26.68
N GLU A 315 -20.12 32.05 -25.84
CA GLU A 315 -20.84 31.25 -24.82
C GLU A 315 -21.41 32.12 -23.69
N VAL A 316 -20.68 33.16 -23.27
CA VAL A 316 -21.13 34.10 -22.24
C VAL A 316 -22.32 34.94 -22.73
N GLN A 317 -22.31 35.33 -24.01
CA GLN A 317 -23.46 36.00 -24.63
C GLN A 317 -24.66 35.08 -24.77
N ARG A 318 -24.44 33.81 -25.12
CA ARG A 318 -25.49 32.78 -25.21
C ARG A 318 -26.17 32.53 -23.85
N LYS A 319 -25.41 32.55 -22.74
CA LYS A 319 -25.97 32.46 -21.38
C LYS A 319 -26.74 33.71 -20.96
N ARG A 320 -26.33 34.90 -21.42
CA ARG A 320 -27.06 36.16 -21.18
C ARG A 320 -28.33 36.31 -22.03
N GLN A 321 -28.46 35.57 -23.13
CA GLN A 321 -29.62 35.62 -24.04
C GLN A 321 -30.73 34.58 -23.75
N LYS A 322 -30.58 33.69 -22.76
CA LYS A 322 -31.68 32.82 -22.34
C LYS A 322 -32.73 33.64 -21.58
N THR A 323 -33.78 34.09 -22.28
CA THR A 323 -35.03 34.55 -21.67
C THR A 323 -35.76 33.37 -21.00
N LEU A 324 -36.31 33.60 -19.80
CA LEU A 324 -37.07 32.61 -19.03
C LEU A 324 -38.27 32.07 -19.82
N PRO A 325 -38.59 30.76 -19.72
CA PRO A 325 -39.76 30.18 -20.38
C PRO A 325 -41.05 30.60 -19.66
N ASN A 326 -42.01 31.08 -20.46
CA ASN A 326 -43.39 31.38 -20.06
C ASN A 326 -44.09 30.10 -19.54
N PHE A 327 -44.51 30.10 -18.28
CA PHE A 327 -45.47 29.14 -17.75
C PHE A 327 -46.87 29.54 -18.25
N GLN A 328 -47.48 28.77 -19.15
CA GLN A 328 -48.92 28.84 -19.43
C GLN A 328 -49.59 27.65 -18.77
N ASP A 329 -50.21 27.89 -17.61
CA ASP A 329 -51.14 26.97 -16.99
C ASP A 329 -52.55 27.14 -17.55
N PHE A 330 -53.17 26.00 -17.82
CA PHE A 330 -54.60 25.83 -18.07
C PHE A 330 -55.40 26.19 -16.81
N SER A 331 -56.29 27.19 -16.88
CA SER A 331 -57.66 27.09 -16.34
C SER A 331 -58.50 28.34 -16.64
N GLY A 332 -59.59 28.12 -17.38
CA GLY A 332 -60.95 28.51 -16.97
C GLY A 332 -61.30 29.98 -16.66
N HIS A 333 -62.24 30.48 -17.47
CA HIS A 333 -63.31 31.42 -17.12
C HIS A 333 -63.00 32.92 -17.00
N GLY A 334 -63.57 33.66 -17.95
CA GLY A 334 -64.47 34.76 -17.60
C GLY A 334 -63.94 36.18 -17.79
N GLY A 335 -64.71 36.97 -18.55
CA GLY A 335 -64.87 38.40 -18.31
C GLY A 335 -63.94 39.32 -19.09
N GLY A 336 -64.52 40.08 -20.02
CA GLY A 336 -63.83 41.14 -20.75
C GLY A 336 -63.50 42.36 -19.90
N GLY A 337 -62.76 43.28 -20.50
CA GLY A 337 -62.52 44.61 -19.93
C GLY A 337 -61.26 45.30 -20.45
N GLY A 338 -61.41 46.02 -21.57
CA GLY A 338 -61.01 47.42 -21.71
C GLY A 338 -59.58 47.94 -21.43
N LEU A 339 -59.13 48.73 -22.43
CA LEU A 339 -58.62 50.11 -22.30
C LEU A 339 -57.09 50.38 -22.14
N TYR A 340 -56.56 51.00 -23.22
CA TYR A 340 -55.54 52.09 -23.31
C TYR A 340 -54.12 51.79 -22.76
N ARG A 341 -53.00 52.35 -23.25
CA ARG A 341 -52.71 53.53 -24.08
C ARG A 341 -51.23 53.48 -24.52
N GLY A 342 -50.93 53.94 -25.74
CA GLY A 342 -49.93 55.01 -25.93
C GLY A 342 -48.50 54.63 -26.32
N GLY A 343 -48.21 54.81 -27.63
CA GLY A 343 -47.19 55.74 -28.19
C GLY A 343 -45.72 55.59 -27.76
N GLY A 344 -44.73 55.69 -28.63
CA GLY A 344 -44.65 56.12 -30.03
C GLY A 344 -43.18 56.10 -30.44
N GLY A 345 -42.91 56.06 -31.74
CA GLY A 345 -41.57 56.30 -32.29
C GLY A 345 -41.13 57.76 -32.12
N PRO A 346 -40.03 58.21 -32.77
CA PRO A 346 -40.03 58.18 -34.24
C PRO A 346 -38.66 58.10 -34.96
N ALA A 347 -38.81 57.99 -36.28
CA ALA A 347 -38.12 58.71 -37.34
C ALA A 347 -36.78 58.20 -37.93
N ALA A 348 -36.86 58.10 -39.25
CA ALA A 348 -35.87 57.72 -40.24
C ALA A 348 -35.46 58.92 -41.10
N GLY A 349 -34.46 58.69 -41.97
CA GLY A 349 -34.13 59.51 -43.15
C GLY A 349 -32.79 60.25 -43.00
N GLY A 350 -31.88 60.30 -43.98
CA GLY A 350 -31.85 59.88 -45.38
C GLY A 350 -30.42 60.08 -45.93
N GLY A 351 -30.12 59.55 -47.13
CA GLY A 351 -28.79 59.58 -47.81
C GLY A 351 -28.38 60.96 -48.37
N PRO A 352 -27.64 61.09 -49.51
CA PRO A 352 -27.00 60.08 -50.38
C PRO A 352 -25.56 60.45 -50.90
N GLY A 353 -24.89 59.53 -51.62
CA GLY A 353 -24.14 59.84 -52.85
C GLY A 353 -22.60 60.00 -52.87
N SER A 354 -21.95 59.10 -53.64
CA SER A 354 -20.94 59.35 -54.70
C SER A 354 -19.42 59.14 -54.47
N ALA A 355 -18.88 58.26 -55.34
CA ALA A 355 -17.59 58.28 -56.06
C ALA A 355 -16.24 57.93 -55.37
N GLY A 356 -15.49 57.03 -56.02
CA GLY A 356 -14.02 56.88 -55.88
C GLY A 356 -13.55 55.42 -55.89
N GLY A 357 -12.97 54.94 -57.00
CA GLY A 357 -12.63 53.54 -57.22
C GLY A 357 -11.20 53.11 -56.87
N GLY A 358 -10.95 51.80 -57.06
CA GLY A 358 -9.66 51.24 -57.50
C GLY A 358 -8.73 50.66 -56.43
N GLY A 359 -8.60 49.32 -56.41
CA GLY A 359 -7.31 48.63 -56.14
C GLY A 359 -7.26 47.68 -54.93
N GLY A 360 -7.09 46.37 -55.21
CA GLY A 360 -6.49 45.40 -54.27
C GLY A 360 -7.32 44.15 -53.96
N ILE A 361 -7.08 43.05 -54.70
CA ILE A 361 -7.67 41.71 -54.54
C ILE A 361 -6.82 40.84 -53.60
N SER A 362 -7.49 40.10 -52.69
CA SER A 362 -7.26 38.69 -52.24
C SER A 362 -7.66 38.47 -50.76
N PRO A 363 -8.10 37.26 -50.35
CA PRO A 363 -9.52 36.89 -50.31
C PRO A 363 -10.05 36.65 -48.89
N ARG A 364 -11.36 36.81 -48.70
CA ARG A 364 -12.07 36.26 -47.53
C ARG A 364 -12.23 34.73 -47.71
N PRO A 365 -12.06 33.92 -46.65
CA PRO A 365 -12.19 32.47 -46.76
C PRO A 365 -13.65 32.06 -47.05
N PRO A 366 -13.89 30.91 -47.71
CA PRO A 366 -15.20 30.50 -48.17
C PRO A 366 -16.10 30.02 -47.01
N ASP A 367 -17.40 30.18 -47.21
CA ASP A 367 -18.49 29.69 -46.36
C ASP A 367 -18.46 28.16 -46.19
N PHE A 368 -17.63 27.67 -45.25
CA PHE A 368 -17.49 26.25 -44.89
C PHE A 368 -18.82 25.58 -44.49
N ARG A 369 -19.82 26.34 -44.02
CA ARG A 369 -21.08 25.78 -43.49
C ARG A 369 -22.06 25.30 -44.58
N ARG A 370 -22.02 25.85 -45.80
CA ARG A 370 -22.96 25.45 -46.87
C ARG A 370 -22.59 24.13 -47.57
N PHE A 371 -21.30 23.85 -47.70
CA PHE A 371 -20.83 22.61 -48.31
C PHE A 371 -21.11 21.37 -47.44
N SER A 372 -21.03 21.50 -46.11
CA SER A 372 -21.33 20.39 -45.19
C SER A 372 -22.80 19.94 -45.24
N LEU A 373 -23.75 20.88 -45.35
CA LEU A 373 -25.19 20.56 -45.39
C LEU A 373 -25.60 19.80 -46.67
N LEU A 374 -25.07 20.20 -47.83
CA LEU A 374 -25.35 19.52 -49.11
C LEU A 374 -24.79 18.08 -49.13
N GLN A 375 -23.65 17.86 -48.49
CA GLN A 375 -23.03 16.55 -48.40
C GLN A 375 -23.84 15.60 -47.49
N VAL A 376 -24.34 16.09 -46.36
CA VAL A 376 -25.19 15.32 -45.44
C VAL A 376 -26.54 14.97 -46.07
N THR A 377 -27.18 15.93 -46.75
CA THR A 377 -28.46 15.66 -47.44
C THR A 377 -28.30 14.68 -48.59
N SER A 378 -27.19 14.74 -49.33
CA SER A 378 -26.87 13.77 -50.38
C SER A 378 -26.70 12.35 -49.80
N GLN A 379 -26.00 12.20 -48.67
CA GLN A 379 -25.87 10.90 -48.00
C GLN A 379 -27.20 10.35 -47.47
N GLN A 380 -28.07 11.21 -46.94
CA GLN A 380 -29.40 10.81 -46.48
C GLN A 380 -30.31 10.39 -47.63
N MET A 381 -30.24 11.07 -48.79
CA MET A 381 -31.01 10.71 -49.98
C MET A 381 -30.56 9.37 -50.57
N GLU A 382 -29.26 9.13 -50.61
CA GLU A 382 -28.70 7.85 -51.07
C GLU A 382 -29.14 6.70 -50.15
N ALA A 383 -29.09 6.89 -48.83
CA ALA A 383 -29.60 5.92 -47.87
C ALA A 383 -31.09 5.61 -48.02
N LEU A 384 -31.92 6.63 -48.24
CA LEU A 384 -33.35 6.47 -48.54
C LEU A 384 -33.59 5.71 -49.84
N PHE A 385 -32.78 5.97 -50.87
CA PHE A 385 -32.85 5.25 -52.14
C PHE A 385 -32.47 3.78 -51.95
N GLN A 386 -31.35 3.48 -51.28
CA GLN A 386 -30.92 2.11 -50.98
C GLN A 386 -31.97 1.35 -50.16
N TYR A 387 -32.59 2.01 -49.17
CA TYR A 387 -33.72 1.44 -48.43
C TYR A 387 -34.92 1.12 -49.32
N SER A 388 -35.30 2.03 -50.24
CA SER A 388 -36.44 1.80 -51.14
C SER A 388 -36.24 0.61 -52.08
N VAL A 389 -34.98 0.30 -52.41
CA VAL A 389 -34.61 -0.81 -53.30
C VAL A 389 -34.47 -2.12 -52.53
N THR A 390 -33.87 -2.09 -51.34
CA THR A 390 -33.52 -3.29 -50.56
C THR A 390 -34.58 -3.68 -49.52
N GLY A 391 -35.37 -2.72 -49.04
CA GLY A 391 -36.25 -2.88 -47.89
C GLY A 391 -35.53 -3.01 -46.54
N ASP A 392 -34.19 -2.89 -46.51
CA ASP A 392 -33.38 -3.09 -45.30
C ASP A 392 -33.20 -1.78 -44.53
N SER A 393 -33.78 -1.72 -43.33
CA SER A 393 -33.75 -0.54 -42.45
C SER A 393 -32.33 -0.16 -42.00
N ALA A 394 -31.34 -1.04 -42.15
CA ALA A 394 -29.94 -0.73 -41.86
C ALA A 394 -29.41 0.45 -42.70
N TYR A 395 -29.86 0.59 -43.95
CA TYR A 395 -29.44 1.71 -44.81
C TYR A 395 -29.95 3.07 -44.30
N LEU A 396 -31.12 3.13 -43.67
CA LEU A 396 -31.63 4.37 -43.07
C LEU A 396 -30.88 4.78 -41.80
N LEU A 397 -30.30 3.79 -41.12
CA LEU A 397 -29.63 3.97 -39.83
C LEU A 397 -28.11 4.17 -39.99
N ALA A 398 -27.53 3.74 -41.12
CA ALA A 398 -26.13 3.99 -41.46
C ALA A 398 -25.72 5.48 -41.46
N PRO A 399 -26.50 6.42 -42.04
CA PRO A 399 -26.22 7.85 -41.96
C PRO A 399 -26.34 8.42 -40.53
N GLN A 400 -27.09 7.74 -39.67
CA GLN A 400 -27.32 8.13 -38.27
C GLN A 400 -26.23 7.60 -37.33
N ARG A 401 -25.22 6.90 -37.84
CA ARG A 401 -24.08 6.39 -37.05
C ARG A 401 -23.45 7.43 -36.11
N PRO A 402 -23.27 8.72 -36.47
CA PRO A 402 -22.75 9.71 -35.54
C PRO A 402 -23.62 9.94 -34.30
N LEU A 403 -24.93 9.66 -34.40
CA LEU A 403 -25.86 9.73 -33.26
C LEU A 403 -25.72 8.51 -32.35
N MET A 404 -25.33 7.34 -32.87
CA MET A 404 -25.06 6.16 -32.05
C MET A 404 -23.81 6.34 -31.16
N THR A 405 -22.86 7.18 -31.60
CA THR A 405 -21.67 7.56 -30.82
C THR A 405 -21.90 8.75 -29.89
N ALA A 406 -23.07 9.39 -29.95
CA ALA A 406 -23.38 10.51 -29.05
C ALA A 406 -23.48 10.00 -27.62
N GLN A 407 -22.80 10.69 -26.71
CA GLN A 407 -22.80 10.42 -25.28
C GLN A 407 -23.63 11.49 -24.57
N ASP A 408 -24.32 11.09 -23.50
CA ASP A 408 -24.97 12.02 -22.58
C ASP A 408 -23.96 12.63 -21.57
N GLU A 409 -24.47 13.35 -20.57
CA GLU A 409 -23.66 13.98 -19.51
C GLU A 409 -22.89 12.98 -18.64
N ASP A 410 -23.29 11.70 -18.63
CA ASP A 410 -22.64 10.61 -17.89
C ASP A 410 -21.70 9.77 -18.79
N GLY A 411 -21.60 10.12 -20.08
CA GLY A 411 -20.82 9.40 -21.06
C GLY A 411 -21.55 8.19 -21.65
N ASP A 412 -22.84 7.99 -21.34
CA ASP A 412 -23.62 6.83 -21.79
C ASP A 412 -24.08 7.03 -23.24
N THR A 413 -23.82 6.03 -24.07
CA THR A 413 -24.31 5.98 -25.45
C THR A 413 -25.75 5.47 -25.51
N GLY A 414 -26.41 5.57 -26.66
CA GLY A 414 -27.73 4.98 -26.87
C GLY A 414 -27.81 3.48 -26.53
N LEU A 415 -26.70 2.74 -26.66
CA LEU A 415 -26.60 1.34 -26.21
C LEU A 415 -26.58 1.21 -24.68
N HIS A 416 -25.86 2.08 -23.97
CA HIS A 416 -25.85 2.09 -22.51
C HIS A 416 -27.27 2.36 -21.97
N LEU A 417 -27.94 3.39 -22.52
CA LEU A 417 -29.31 3.75 -22.14
C LEU A 417 -30.31 2.63 -22.46
N ALA A 418 -30.16 1.95 -23.59
CA ALA A 418 -31.00 0.81 -23.94
C ALA A 418 -30.90 -0.34 -22.91
N VAL A 419 -29.69 -0.62 -22.42
CA VAL A 419 -29.46 -1.62 -21.36
C VAL A 419 -29.97 -1.10 -20.01
N LEU A 420 -29.63 0.14 -19.64
CA LEU A 420 -30.00 0.73 -18.35
C LEU A 420 -31.52 0.82 -18.16
N HIS A 421 -32.27 1.12 -19.23
CA HIS A 421 -33.73 1.15 -19.24
C HIS A 421 -34.39 -0.18 -19.63
N ASN A 422 -33.63 -1.27 -19.77
CA ASN A 422 -34.11 -2.62 -20.11
C ASN A 422 -34.95 -2.67 -21.41
N GLN A 423 -34.56 -1.87 -22.41
CA GLN A 423 -35.26 -1.76 -23.69
C GLN A 423 -34.71 -2.79 -24.69
N GLN A 424 -35.08 -4.06 -24.50
CA GLN A 424 -34.53 -5.17 -25.30
C GLN A 424 -34.78 -5.04 -26.82
N ALA A 425 -35.94 -4.53 -27.24
CA ALA A 425 -36.26 -4.36 -28.66
C ALA A 425 -35.37 -3.30 -29.32
N ALA A 426 -35.12 -2.18 -28.63
CA ALA A 426 -34.21 -1.15 -29.07
C ALA A 426 -32.77 -1.69 -29.13
N LEU A 427 -32.33 -2.40 -28.09
CA LEU A 427 -31.00 -3.00 -28.03
C LEU A 427 -30.76 -3.99 -29.18
N ARG A 428 -31.70 -4.90 -29.46
CA ARG A 428 -31.62 -5.85 -30.59
C ARG A 428 -31.55 -5.13 -31.93
N SER A 429 -32.36 -4.10 -32.11
CA SER A 429 -32.34 -3.31 -33.35
C SER A 429 -31.00 -2.60 -33.54
N LEU A 430 -30.50 -1.94 -32.49
CA LEU A 430 -29.21 -1.23 -32.50
C LEU A 430 -28.02 -2.18 -32.74
N THR A 431 -27.99 -3.33 -32.07
CA THR A 431 -26.93 -4.34 -32.22
C THR A 431 -26.94 -5.01 -33.59
N GLN A 432 -28.12 -5.28 -34.16
CA GLN A 432 -28.26 -5.82 -35.51
C GLN A 432 -27.71 -4.85 -36.57
N ILE A 433 -27.96 -3.55 -36.42
CA ILE A 433 -27.42 -2.51 -37.32
C ILE A 433 -25.90 -2.44 -37.22
N VAL A 434 -25.36 -2.48 -36.00
CA VAL A 434 -23.91 -2.44 -35.78
C VAL A 434 -23.21 -3.67 -36.35
N SER A 435 -23.90 -4.83 -36.37
CA SER A 435 -23.38 -6.06 -36.99
C SER A 435 -23.37 -6.00 -38.53
N LEU A 436 -24.28 -5.23 -39.14
CA LEU A 436 -24.44 -5.09 -40.59
C LEU A 436 -23.51 -4.02 -41.20
N LEU A 437 -23.03 -3.08 -40.39
CA LEU A 437 -22.20 -1.97 -40.83
C LEU A 437 -20.77 -2.13 -40.28
N PRO A 438 -19.71 -2.03 -41.11
CA PRO A 438 -18.33 -2.16 -40.63
C PRO A 438 -18.00 -1.04 -39.63
N GLY A 439 -17.81 -1.37 -38.35
CA GLY A 439 -17.65 -0.35 -37.30
C GLY A 439 -17.85 -0.81 -35.85
N GLU A 440 -17.03 -1.73 -35.38
CA GLU A 440 -17.10 -2.32 -34.02
C GLU A 440 -16.89 -1.32 -32.87
N GLU A 441 -16.48 -0.08 -33.15
CA GLU A 441 -16.14 0.93 -32.13
C GLU A 441 -17.29 1.29 -31.19
N VAL A 442 -18.56 1.23 -31.65
CA VAL A 442 -19.73 1.70 -30.88
C VAL A 442 -20.09 0.74 -29.73
N LEU A 443 -19.93 -0.57 -29.93
CA LEU A 443 -20.24 -1.60 -28.91
C LEU A 443 -19.34 -1.50 -27.70
N ASN A 444 -18.11 -1.02 -27.91
CA ASN A 444 -17.03 -1.01 -26.94
C ASN A 444 -16.76 0.40 -26.38
N MET A 445 -17.59 1.40 -26.73
CA MET A 445 -17.52 2.73 -26.14
C MET A 445 -17.72 2.65 -24.63
N ARG A 446 -16.97 3.47 -23.91
CA ARG A 446 -16.96 3.52 -22.46
C ARG A 446 -17.59 4.80 -21.95
N ASN A 447 -18.42 4.69 -20.91
CA ASN A 447 -18.95 5.85 -20.20
C ASN A 447 -17.90 6.46 -19.24
N HIS A 448 -18.27 7.47 -18.45
CA HIS A 448 -17.36 8.13 -17.51
C HIS A 448 -16.85 7.21 -16.38
N LEU A 449 -17.52 6.07 -16.15
CA LEU A 449 -17.08 5.00 -15.24
C LEU A 449 -16.22 3.93 -15.94
N TYR A 450 -15.81 4.19 -17.18
CA TYR A 450 -15.10 3.25 -18.05
C TYR A 450 -15.87 1.94 -18.33
N GLN A 451 -17.18 1.92 -18.09
CA GLN A 451 -18.03 0.75 -18.31
C GLN A 451 -18.49 0.73 -19.76
N THR A 452 -18.54 -0.46 -20.35
CA THR A 452 -19.16 -0.70 -21.65
C THR A 452 -20.63 -1.11 -21.47
N PRO A 453 -21.47 -1.09 -22.53
CA PRO A 453 -22.83 -1.60 -22.45
C PRO A 453 -22.91 -3.03 -21.92
N LEU A 454 -21.89 -3.86 -22.21
CA LEU A 454 -21.77 -5.22 -21.70
C LEU A 454 -21.57 -5.26 -20.19
N HIS A 455 -20.77 -4.35 -19.61
CA HIS A 455 -20.61 -4.24 -18.17
C HIS A 455 -21.95 -3.92 -17.49
N LEU A 456 -22.70 -2.95 -18.03
CA LEU A 456 -24.03 -2.59 -17.50
C LEU A 456 -25.02 -3.75 -17.63
N ALA A 457 -24.99 -4.51 -18.72
CA ALA A 457 -25.89 -5.67 -18.92
C ALA A 457 -25.64 -6.75 -17.87
N VAL A 458 -24.37 -6.99 -17.49
CA VAL A 458 -24.02 -7.91 -16.41
C VAL A 458 -24.39 -7.35 -15.03
N ILE A 459 -24.14 -6.07 -14.76
CA ILE A 459 -24.52 -5.43 -13.49
C ILE A 459 -26.03 -5.49 -13.27
N THR A 460 -26.81 -5.25 -14.33
CA THR A 460 -28.29 -5.29 -14.32
C THR A 460 -28.87 -6.71 -14.45
N GLN A 461 -28.03 -7.75 -14.56
CA GLN A 461 -28.43 -9.16 -14.66
C GLN A 461 -29.35 -9.48 -15.87
N GLN A 462 -29.21 -8.75 -16.98
CA GLN A 462 -30.02 -8.93 -18.18
C GLN A 462 -29.38 -9.94 -19.16
N ARG A 463 -29.81 -11.21 -19.11
CA ARG A 463 -29.21 -12.28 -19.95
C ARG A 463 -29.40 -12.05 -21.44
N GLU A 464 -30.59 -11.62 -21.85
CA GLU A 464 -30.90 -11.38 -23.26
C GLU A 464 -30.10 -10.21 -23.84
N ALA A 465 -29.81 -9.20 -23.00
CA ALA A 465 -28.98 -8.07 -23.39
C ALA A 465 -27.51 -8.48 -23.55
N VAL A 466 -27.00 -9.30 -22.63
CA VAL A 466 -25.65 -9.90 -22.74
C VAL A 466 -25.52 -10.74 -24.00
N GLU A 467 -26.52 -11.57 -24.31
CA GLU A 467 -26.52 -12.41 -25.53
C GLU A 467 -26.48 -11.57 -26.80
N ALA A 468 -27.34 -10.54 -26.89
CA ALA A 468 -27.39 -9.68 -28.06
C ALA A 468 -26.08 -8.90 -28.27
N LEU A 469 -25.46 -8.41 -27.19
CA LEU A 469 -24.18 -7.69 -27.24
C LEU A 469 -23.02 -8.61 -27.65
N LEU A 470 -22.94 -9.82 -27.09
CA LEU A 470 -21.88 -10.78 -27.43
C LEU A 470 -22.03 -11.30 -28.87
N LEU A 471 -23.25 -11.58 -29.33
CA LEU A 471 -23.50 -11.98 -30.72
C LEU A 471 -23.14 -10.88 -31.72
N ALA A 472 -23.23 -9.61 -31.31
CA ALA A 472 -22.84 -8.47 -32.13
C ALA A 472 -21.32 -8.19 -32.12
N GLY A 473 -20.52 -8.93 -31.34
CA GLY A 473 -19.06 -8.76 -31.26
C GLY A 473 -18.57 -7.79 -30.18
N ALA A 474 -19.35 -7.56 -29.11
CA ALA A 474 -18.86 -6.79 -27.97
C ALA A 474 -17.65 -7.48 -27.31
N ASP A 475 -16.59 -6.73 -27.03
CA ASP A 475 -15.33 -7.26 -26.48
C ASP A 475 -15.46 -7.43 -24.94
N PRO A 476 -15.44 -8.68 -24.43
CA PRO A 476 -15.55 -8.95 -22.99
C PRO A 476 -14.23 -8.73 -22.23
N THR A 477 -13.11 -8.51 -22.92
CA THR A 477 -11.80 -8.30 -22.29
C THR A 477 -11.62 -6.89 -21.71
N LEU A 478 -12.47 -5.96 -22.13
CA LEU A 478 -12.39 -4.57 -21.69
C LEU A 478 -12.68 -4.47 -20.20
N THR A 479 -11.94 -3.58 -19.53
CA THR A 479 -12.07 -3.35 -18.09
C THR A 479 -12.78 -2.04 -17.77
N ASP A 480 -13.54 -2.03 -16.66
CA ASP A 480 -14.09 -0.82 -16.05
C ASP A 480 -13.01 0.05 -15.38
N ARG A 481 -13.41 1.19 -14.78
CA ARG A 481 -12.49 2.12 -14.07
C ARG A 481 -11.73 1.47 -12.91
N HIS A 482 -12.25 0.37 -12.40
CA HIS A 482 -11.66 -0.36 -11.31
C HIS A 482 -10.79 -1.51 -11.81
N GLY A 483 -10.80 -1.79 -13.12
CA GLY A 483 -10.07 -2.87 -13.76
C GLY A 483 -10.86 -4.18 -13.86
N ASN A 484 -12.16 -4.20 -13.54
CA ASN A 484 -12.99 -5.41 -13.66
C ASN A 484 -13.39 -5.63 -15.10
N THR A 485 -13.36 -6.87 -15.57
CA THR A 485 -14.10 -7.26 -16.78
C THR A 485 -15.52 -7.70 -16.46
N ALA A 486 -16.32 -7.89 -17.51
CA ALA A 486 -17.68 -8.44 -17.41
C ALA A 486 -17.74 -9.72 -16.55
N LEU A 487 -16.76 -10.62 -16.68
CA LEU A 487 -16.71 -11.86 -15.89
C LEU A 487 -16.39 -11.62 -14.40
N HIS A 488 -15.54 -10.63 -14.08
CA HIS A 488 -15.26 -10.25 -12.69
C HIS A 488 -16.52 -9.70 -12.02
N LEU A 489 -17.26 -8.83 -12.71
CA LEU A 489 -18.52 -8.29 -12.21
C LEU A 489 -19.55 -9.41 -11.99
N ALA A 490 -19.70 -10.32 -12.96
CA ALA A 490 -20.62 -11.45 -12.82
C ALA A 490 -20.27 -12.33 -11.59
N SER A 491 -18.99 -12.53 -11.31
CA SER A 491 -18.52 -13.36 -10.19
C SER A 491 -18.83 -12.76 -8.81
N GLN A 492 -18.97 -11.44 -8.71
CA GLN A 492 -19.30 -10.74 -7.46
C GLN A 492 -20.81 -10.71 -7.16
N GLN A 493 -21.64 -10.80 -8.21
CA GLN A 493 -23.08 -10.59 -8.12
C GLN A 493 -23.83 -11.78 -7.52
N GLU A 494 -24.99 -11.48 -6.93
CA GLU A 494 -25.92 -12.46 -6.38
C GLU A 494 -26.92 -12.90 -7.45
N GLY A 495 -26.46 -13.73 -8.38
CA GLY A 495 -27.28 -14.20 -9.50
C GLY A 495 -26.70 -15.47 -10.09
N GLY A 496 -27.21 -16.62 -9.65
CA GLY A 496 -26.78 -17.92 -10.19
C GLY A 496 -27.01 -17.99 -11.71
N GLY A 497 -26.01 -18.47 -12.43
CA GLY A 497 -26.06 -18.76 -13.85
C GLY A 497 -25.63 -17.63 -14.79
N MET A 498 -25.34 -16.39 -14.32
CA MET A 498 -24.77 -15.36 -15.21
C MET A 498 -23.32 -15.71 -15.60
N VAL A 499 -22.54 -16.24 -14.65
CA VAL A 499 -21.18 -16.71 -14.91
C VAL A 499 -21.22 -17.89 -15.88
N GLN A 500 -22.06 -18.90 -15.61
CA GLN A 500 -22.26 -20.03 -16.52
C GLN A 500 -22.74 -19.59 -17.91
N PHE A 501 -23.61 -18.57 -17.99
CA PHE A 501 -24.11 -18.03 -19.26
C PHE A 501 -23.01 -17.36 -20.08
N LEU A 502 -22.24 -16.46 -19.47
CA LEU A 502 -21.09 -15.80 -20.10
C LEU A 502 -20.06 -16.84 -20.59
N LEU A 503 -19.77 -17.85 -19.78
CA LEU A 503 -18.79 -18.89 -20.10
C LEU A 503 -19.26 -19.89 -21.16
N LYS A 504 -20.51 -19.86 -21.63
CA LYS A 504 -20.91 -20.64 -22.82
C LYS A 504 -20.24 -20.13 -24.10
N HIS A 505 -19.92 -18.84 -24.16
CA HIS A 505 -19.26 -18.24 -25.32
C HIS A 505 -17.77 -18.59 -25.33
N LYS A 506 -17.27 -19.12 -26.46
CA LYS A 506 -15.90 -19.66 -26.58
C LYS A 506 -14.81 -18.63 -26.25
N GLU A 507 -15.05 -17.36 -26.61
CA GLU A 507 -14.12 -16.25 -26.37
C GLU A 507 -13.90 -16.01 -24.87
N LEU A 508 -14.96 -16.13 -24.07
CA LEU A 508 -14.91 -15.93 -22.61
C LEU A 508 -14.28 -17.11 -21.86
N LYS A 509 -14.38 -18.35 -22.39
CA LYS A 509 -13.72 -19.52 -21.80
C LYS A 509 -12.20 -19.39 -21.77
N VAL A 510 -11.61 -18.78 -22.80
CA VAL A 510 -10.16 -18.55 -22.88
C VAL A 510 -9.71 -17.50 -21.86
N LEU A 511 -10.60 -16.57 -21.51
CA LEU A 511 -10.29 -15.40 -20.66
C LEU A 511 -10.38 -15.67 -19.15
N VAL A 512 -10.85 -16.85 -18.73
CA VAL A 512 -10.96 -17.24 -17.32
C VAL A 512 -9.62 -17.11 -16.58
N HIS A 513 -8.51 -17.32 -17.27
CA HIS A 513 -7.15 -17.31 -16.70
C HIS A 513 -6.37 -16.00 -16.91
N LEU A 514 -6.82 -15.10 -17.80
CA LEU A 514 -5.92 -14.12 -18.45
C LEU A 514 -6.07 -12.68 -17.98
N LEU A 515 -7.01 -12.37 -17.09
CA LEU A 515 -7.37 -10.98 -16.81
C LEU A 515 -7.24 -10.65 -15.32
N PRO A 516 -6.01 -10.53 -14.77
CA PRO A 516 -5.84 -10.00 -13.43
C PRO A 516 -6.27 -8.53 -13.39
N ARG A 517 -7.36 -8.22 -12.69
CA ARG A 517 -7.67 -6.83 -12.30
C ARG A 517 -6.67 -6.39 -11.23
N LEU A 518 -6.22 -5.12 -11.20
CA LEU A 518 -5.54 -4.50 -10.04
C LEU A 518 -6.31 -4.79 -8.72
N PRO A 519 -5.79 -5.62 -7.78
CA PRO A 519 -4.38 -5.93 -7.41
C PRO A 519 -3.79 -7.28 -7.88
N GLY A 520 -4.35 -7.95 -8.88
CA GLY A 520 -3.92 -9.25 -9.41
C GLY A 520 -4.92 -10.39 -9.16
N LEU A 521 -6.19 -10.07 -8.89
CA LEU A 521 -7.20 -11.06 -8.52
C LEU A 521 -7.86 -11.65 -9.78
N CYS A 522 -7.99 -12.97 -9.81
CA CYS A 522 -8.75 -13.69 -10.82
C CYS A 522 -10.25 -13.73 -10.45
N PRO A 523 -11.16 -14.04 -11.39
CA PRO A 523 -12.60 -14.13 -11.11
C PRO A 523 -12.94 -15.07 -9.95
N ILE A 524 -12.24 -16.20 -9.83
CA ILE A 524 -12.42 -17.17 -8.73
C ILE A 524 -12.06 -16.57 -7.37
N HIS A 525 -11.03 -15.72 -7.29
CA HIS A 525 -10.67 -15.02 -6.06
C HIS A 525 -11.77 -14.05 -5.63
N LEU A 526 -12.35 -13.30 -6.58
CA LEU A 526 -13.45 -12.38 -6.28
C LEU A 526 -14.70 -13.13 -5.83
N ALA A 527 -15.05 -14.25 -6.46
CA ALA A 527 -16.18 -15.07 -6.03
C ALA A 527 -16.03 -15.54 -4.57
N ILE A 528 -14.82 -15.91 -4.15
CA ILE A 528 -14.51 -16.31 -2.77
C ILE A 528 -14.60 -15.13 -1.81
N LEU A 529 -13.96 -14.00 -2.15
CA LEU A 529 -13.99 -12.79 -1.33
C LEU A 529 -15.41 -12.23 -1.17
N SER A 530 -16.26 -12.38 -2.18
CA SER A 530 -17.67 -12.02 -2.14
C SER A 530 -18.58 -13.10 -1.54
N ASN A 531 -18.02 -14.21 -1.05
CA ASN A 531 -18.72 -15.34 -0.45
C ASN A 531 -19.82 -15.95 -1.35
N ARG A 532 -19.53 -16.12 -2.65
CA ARG A 532 -20.48 -16.61 -3.67
C ARG A 532 -20.16 -18.05 -4.07
N LEU A 533 -20.69 -19.01 -3.33
CA LEU A 533 -20.45 -20.43 -3.58
C LEU A 533 -20.95 -20.89 -4.96
N SER A 534 -22.10 -20.40 -5.43
CA SER A 534 -22.63 -20.71 -6.77
C SER A 534 -21.67 -20.27 -7.88
N SER A 535 -21.14 -19.04 -7.78
CA SER A 535 -20.17 -18.51 -8.76
C SER A 535 -18.87 -19.31 -8.77
N VAL A 536 -18.40 -19.76 -7.60
CA VAL A 536 -17.21 -20.63 -7.51
C VAL A 536 -17.47 -21.96 -8.24
N ARG A 537 -18.61 -22.61 -8.00
CA ARG A 537 -18.97 -23.86 -8.70
C ARG A 537 -19.05 -23.68 -10.21
N GLU A 538 -19.73 -22.63 -10.67
CA GLU A 538 -19.86 -22.32 -12.10
C GLU A 538 -18.49 -22.08 -12.75
N LEU A 539 -17.56 -21.43 -12.06
CA LEU A 539 -16.18 -21.23 -12.52
C LEU A 539 -15.39 -22.56 -12.57
N LEU A 540 -15.53 -23.42 -11.55
CA LEU A 540 -14.87 -24.73 -11.49
C LEU A 540 -15.35 -25.68 -12.60
N GLU A 541 -16.66 -25.75 -12.84
CA GLU A 541 -17.24 -26.54 -13.95
C GLU A 541 -16.69 -26.11 -15.32
N CYS A 542 -16.37 -24.82 -15.46
CA CYS A 542 -15.82 -24.25 -16.68
C CYS A 542 -14.28 -24.34 -16.79
N GLY A 543 -13.61 -24.98 -15.82
CA GLY A 543 -12.17 -25.21 -15.83
C GLY A 543 -11.33 -24.03 -15.32
N ALA A 544 -11.88 -23.19 -14.45
CA ALA A 544 -11.10 -22.13 -13.81
C ALA A 544 -9.90 -22.72 -13.03
N ASP A 545 -8.74 -22.07 -13.16
CA ASP A 545 -7.53 -22.50 -12.46
C ASP A 545 -7.63 -22.14 -10.98
N VAL A 546 -7.73 -23.17 -10.14
CA VAL A 546 -7.83 -23.05 -8.69
C VAL A 546 -6.49 -22.68 -8.05
N GLU A 547 -5.39 -22.99 -8.74
CA GLU A 547 -4.02 -22.77 -8.30
C GLU A 547 -3.47 -21.41 -8.74
N ALA A 548 -4.27 -20.61 -9.44
CA ALA A 548 -3.91 -19.27 -9.82
C ALA A 548 -3.56 -18.46 -8.55
N GLN A 549 -2.34 -17.91 -8.51
CA GLN A 549 -1.88 -17.10 -7.39
C GLN A 549 -2.15 -15.62 -7.65
N GLU A 550 -2.73 -14.93 -6.67
CA GLU A 550 -2.86 -13.48 -6.74
C GLU A 550 -1.50 -12.78 -6.55
N ARG A 551 -1.38 -11.57 -7.10
CA ARG A 551 -0.07 -10.94 -7.36
C ARG A 551 0.54 -10.23 -6.16
N SER A 552 -0.19 -10.00 -5.07
CA SER A 552 0.30 -9.25 -3.92
C SER A 552 1.10 -10.11 -2.92
N CYS A 553 0.61 -11.29 -2.57
CA CYS A 553 1.25 -12.21 -1.63
C CYS A 553 1.25 -13.68 -2.09
N GLY A 554 0.80 -13.96 -3.32
CA GLY A 554 0.86 -15.30 -3.90
C GLY A 554 -0.23 -16.24 -3.39
N ARG A 555 -1.35 -15.69 -2.90
CA ARG A 555 -2.46 -16.51 -2.36
C ARG A 555 -3.24 -17.17 -3.48
N THR A 556 -3.52 -18.46 -3.32
CA THR A 556 -4.47 -19.21 -4.15
C THR A 556 -5.90 -19.04 -3.63
N ALA A 557 -6.89 -19.49 -4.40
CA ALA A 557 -8.29 -19.57 -3.99
C ALA A 557 -8.48 -20.24 -2.61
N LEU A 558 -7.76 -21.34 -2.36
CA LEU A 558 -7.84 -22.07 -1.09
C LEU A 558 -7.32 -21.23 0.09
N HIS A 559 -6.24 -20.47 -0.09
CA HIS A 559 -5.74 -19.55 0.94
C HIS A 559 -6.78 -18.50 1.32
N LEU A 560 -7.43 -17.88 0.33
CA LEU A 560 -8.45 -16.85 0.55
C LEU A 560 -9.70 -17.42 1.25
N ALA A 561 -10.13 -18.62 0.88
CA ALA A 561 -11.25 -19.31 1.54
C ALA A 561 -10.93 -19.65 3.01
N THR A 562 -9.68 -20.06 3.27
CA THR A 562 -9.18 -20.38 4.61
C THR A 562 -9.02 -19.13 5.47
N GLU A 563 -8.57 -18.01 4.87
CA GLU A 563 -8.47 -16.72 5.54
C GLU A 563 -9.84 -16.14 5.91
N ALA A 564 -10.86 -16.35 5.07
CA ALA A 564 -12.24 -15.99 5.35
C ALA A 564 -12.95 -16.91 6.37
N ASP A 565 -12.25 -17.92 6.91
CA ASP A 565 -12.77 -18.96 7.81
C ASP A 565 -14.02 -19.69 7.25
N ASN A 566 -14.08 -19.87 5.92
CA ASN A 566 -15.25 -20.42 5.25
C ASN A 566 -15.04 -21.89 4.84
N VAL A 567 -15.49 -22.79 5.71
CA VAL A 567 -15.40 -24.25 5.54
C VAL A 567 -16.11 -24.73 4.26
N SER A 568 -17.24 -24.12 3.89
CA SER A 568 -18.03 -24.53 2.72
C SER A 568 -17.30 -24.22 1.42
N LEU A 569 -16.68 -23.04 1.32
CA LEU A 569 -15.88 -22.67 0.14
C LEU A 569 -14.58 -23.48 0.07
N ALA A 570 -13.89 -23.66 1.20
CA ALA A 570 -12.69 -24.50 1.25
C ALA A 570 -12.98 -25.95 0.86
N GLY A 571 -14.08 -26.53 1.37
CA GLY A 571 -14.53 -27.87 1.00
C GLY A 571 -14.90 -28.00 -0.48
N CYS A 572 -15.57 -26.99 -1.06
CA CYS A 572 -15.89 -26.96 -2.49
C CYS A 572 -14.61 -26.95 -3.35
N LEU A 573 -13.61 -26.13 -2.99
CA LEU A 573 -12.34 -26.07 -3.73
C LEU A 573 -11.55 -27.39 -3.66
N LEU A 574 -11.55 -28.06 -2.52
CA LEU A 574 -10.83 -29.34 -2.34
C LEU A 574 -11.54 -30.51 -3.02
N LEU A 575 -12.87 -30.61 -2.88
CA LEU A 575 -13.65 -31.76 -3.35
C LEU A 575 -14.04 -31.65 -4.83
N GLU A 576 -14.50 -30.46 -5.25
CA GLU A 576 -15.00 -30.23 -6.61
C GLU A 576 -13.90 -29.64 -7.52
N GLY A 577 -13.02 -28.78 -6.97
CA GLY A 577 -11.94 -28.13 -7.70
C GLY A 577 -10.61 -28.86 -7.71
N SER A 578 -10.47 -29.97 -6.96
CA SER A 578 -9.21 -30.72 -6.80
C SER A 578 -8.00 -29.84 -6.42
N ALA A 579 -8.23 -28.83 -5.58
CA ALA A 579 -7.19 -27.89 -5.18
C ALA A 579 -6.04 -28.57 -4.44
N LYS A 580 -4.80 -28.17 -4.72
CA LYS A 580 -3.61 -28.65 -4.03
C LYS A 580 -3.56 -28.07 -2.61
N VAL A 581 -3.50 -28.97 -1.64
CA VAL A 581 -3.61 -28.60 -0.22
C VAL A 581 -2.39 -27.83 0.29
N ASP A 582 -1.18 -28.17 -0.18
CA ASP A 582 0.08 -27.60 0.30
C ASP A 582 0.69 -26.55 -0.64
N CYS A 583 -0.13 -25.82 -1.39
CA CYS A 583 0.37 -24.68 -2.16
C CYS A 583 0.91 -23.60 -1.23
N CYS A 584 2.01 -22.97 -1.62
CA CYS A 584 2.69 -21.97 -0.80
C CYS A 584 2.46 -20.54 -1.35
N THR A 585 2.21 -19.59 -0.45
CA THR A 585 2.30 -18.15 -0.73
C THR A 585 3.75 -17.69 -0.89
N PHE A 586 3.98 -16.40 -1.23
CA PHE A 586 5.34 -15.86 -1.42
C PHE A 586 6.20 -15.89 -0.14
N ASN A 587 5.58 -15.97 1.04
CA ASN A 587 6.27 -16.18 2.33
C ASN A 587 6.36 -17.66 2.74
N GLY A 588 6.05 -18.60 1.84
CA GLY A 588 6.14 -20.04 2.10
C GLY A 588 4.98 -20.64 2.91
N SER A 589 4.01 -19.82 3.35
CA SER A 589 2.86 -20.33 4.14
C SER A 589 1.91 -21.17 3.28
N THR A 590 1.49 -22.30 3.82
CA THR A 590 0.41 -23.14 3.26
C THR A 590 -0.96 -22.73 3.83
N PRO A 591 -2.09 -23.17 3.24
CA PRO A 591 -3.42 -22.96 3.83
C PRO A 591 -3.51 -23.47 5.28
N LEU A 592 -2.80 -24.56 5.60
CA LEU A 592 -2.77 -25.10 6.97
C LEU A 592 -2.10 -24.14 7.96
N HIS A 593 -1.06 -23.39 7.57
CA HIS A 593 -0.48 -22.33 8.40
C HIS A 593 -1.53 -21.26 8.74
N ILE A 594 -2.30 -20.81 7.74
CA ILE A 594 -3.34 -19.80 7.94
C ILE A 594 -4.44 -20.32 8.88
N ALA A 595 -4.92 -21.55 8.66
CA ALA A 595 -5.93 -22.17 9.52
C ALA A 595 -5.44 -22.30 10.97
N ALA A 596 -4.18 -22.71 11.16
CA ALA A 596 -3.57 -22.90 12.47
C ALA A 596 -3.38 -21.57 13.22
N GLY A 597 -2.87 -20.55 12.53
CA GLY A 597 -2.71 -19.19 13.07
C GLY A 597 -4.03 -18.54 13.47
N ARG A 598 -5.13 -18.83 12.75
CA ARG A 598 -6.48 -18.35 13.11
C ARG A 598 -7.15 -19.17 14.20
N GLY A 599 -6.65 -20.36 14.52
CA GLY A 599 -7.25 -21.25 15.52
C GLY A 599 -8.49 -22.00 15.03
N SER A 600 -8.72 -22.09 13.70
CA SER A 600 -9.92 -22.75 13.16
C SER A 600 -9.77 -24.27 13.13
N ALA A 601 -10.28 -24.94 14.17
CA ALA A 601 -10.22 -26.40 14.29
C ALA A 601 -10.93 -27.12 13.12
N LYS A 602 -12.05 -26.56 12.63
CA LYS A 602 -12.83 -27.13 11.52
C LYS A 602 -12.04 -27.12 10.20
N LEU A 603 -11.42 -25.99 9.86
CA LEU A 603 -10.60 -25.88 8.65
C LEU A 603 -9.31 -26.70 8.76
N THR A 604 -8.69 -26.73 9.95
CA THR A 604 -7.51 -27.57 10.20
C THR A 604 -7.85 -29.04 9.98
N ALA A 605 -8.97 -29.53 10.54
CA ALA A 605 -9.41 -30.91 10.34
C ALA A 605 -9.72 -31.22 8.86
N LEU A 606 -10.36 -30.29 8.14
CA LEU A 606 -10.69 -30.43 6.73
C LEU A 606 -9.43 -30.46 5.83
N LEU A 607 -8.45 -29.59 6.09
CA LEU A 607 -7.18 -29.57 5.35
C LEU A 607 -6.32 -30.81 5.65
N MET A 608 -6.24 -31.22 6.92
CA MET A 608 -5.54 -32.46 7.31
C MET A 608 -6.20 -33.70 6.69
N ALA A 609 -7.53 -33.76 6.66
CA ALA A 609 -8.26 -34.85 6.00
C ALA A 609 -8.06 -34.87 4.48
N ALA A 610 -7.78 -33.72 3.87
CA ALA A 610 -7.40 -33.62 2.46
C ALA A 610 -5.91 -33.95 2.19
N GLY A 611 -5.12 -34.20 3.23
CA GLY A 611 -3.72 -34.61 3.13
C GLY A 611 -2.70 -33.48 3.28
N ALA A 612 -3.03 -32.38 3.96
CA ALA A 612 -2.08 -31.31 4.26
C ALA A 612 -0.89 -31.79 5.11
N ASP A 613 0.32 -31.31 4.82
CA ASP A 613 1.51 -31.62 5.60
C ASP A 613 1.67 -30.66 6.81
N PRO A 614 1.58 -31.15 8.07
CA PRO A 614 1.76 -30.34 9.27
C PRO A 614 3.22 -29.95 9.57
N HIS A 615 4.20 -30.51 8.86
CA HIS A 615 5.63 -30.25 9.07
C HIS A 615 6.25 -29.32 8.03
N LYS A 616 5.45 -28.82 7.08
CA LYS A 616 5.94 -27.90 6.06
C LYS A 616 6.39 -26.58 6.70
N GLU A 617 7.65 -26.19 6.51
CA GLU A 617 8.20 -24.93 7.01
C GLU A 617 7.90 -23.77 6.05
N ASN A 618 7.51 -22.61 6.58
CA ASN A 618 7.43 -21.35 5.83
C ASN A 618 8.74 -20.54 5.95
N PHE A 619 8.82 -19.34 5.38
CA PHE A 619 10.02 -18.50 5.46
C PHE A 619 10.07 -17.60 6.71
N GLU A 620 9.14 -17.73 7.66
CA GLU A 620 9.23 -17.01 8.94
C GLU A 620 10.15 -17.76 9.90
N PRO A 621 11.19 -17.13 10.47
CA PRO A 621 12.12 -17.81 11.36
C PRO A 621 11.44 -18.22 12.67
N LEU A 622 11.69 -19.46 13.13
CA LEU A 622 11.12 -20.01 14.38
C LEU A 622 11.47 -19.18 15.63
N PHE A 623 12.65 -18.58 15.64
CA PHE A 623 13.14 -17.77 16.74
C PHE A 623 13.71 -16.47 16.17
N PHE A 624 13.31 -15.33 16.74
CA PHE A 624 14.12 -14.13 16.62
C PHE A 624 15.38 -14.41 17.43
N ARG A 625 16.53 -14.54 16.77
CA ARG A 625 17.80 -14.42 17.48
C ARG A 625 17.82 -13.00 18.04
N GLU A 626 17.53 -12.85 19.32
CA GLU A 626 17.88 -11.63 20.05
C GLU A 626 19.37 -11.43 19.77
N GLU A 627 19.72 -10.32 19.13
CA GLU A 627 21.11 -9.99 18.79
C GLU A 627 21.90 -9.84 20.08
N GLU A 628 22.36 -10.96 20.63
CA GLU A 628 23.59 -11.01 21.39
C GLU A 628 24.70 -10.48 20.48
N SER A 629 25.44 -9.53 21.05
CA SER A 629 26.70 -8.96 20.57
C SER A 629 27.40 -9.83 19.53
N CYS A 630 27.40 -9.39 18.28
CA CYS A 630 28.27 -9.95 17.27
C CYS A 630 29.64 -9.27 17.38
N ASP A 631 30.40 -9.72 18.38
CA ASP A 631 31.84 -9.78 18.25
C ASP A 631 32.17 -11.08 17.49
N GLU A 632 32.97 -10.90 16.44
CA GLU A 632 33.90 -11.86 15.85
C GLU A 632 33.38 -13.05 15.01
N GLU A 633 33.94 -13.04 13.80
CA GLU A 633 34.35 -14.16 12.94
C GLU A 633 33.33 -14.82 11.99
N GLU A 634 33.83 -14.95 10.75
CA GLU A 634 33.22 -15.64 9.61
C GLU A 634 33.05 -17.13 9.93
N GLU A 635 31.83 -17.57 10.27
CA GLU A 635 31.42 -18.97 10.15
C GLU A 635 30.00 -19.04 9.55
N ASP A 636 29.83 -19.96 8.59
CA ASP A 636 28.59 -20.27 7.83
C ASP A 636 27.30 -19.87 8.57
N GLU A 637 26.53 -18.92 8.00
CA GLU A 637 25.19 -18.60 8.49
C GLU A 637 24.33 -19.87 8.41
N GLY A 638 24.20 -20.58 9.53
CA GLY A 638 23.44 -21.82 9.64
C GLY A 638 21.98 -21.63 9.20
N TYR A 639 21.42 -22.66 8.56
CA TYR A 639 20.00 -22.73 8.19
C TYR A 639 19.12 -22.48 9.41
N VAL A 640 18.43 -21.34 9.44
CA VAL A 640 17.39 -21.04 10.45
C VAL A 640 16.09 -21.72 10.00
N PRO A 641 15.58 -22.74 10.71
CA PRO A 641 14.36 -23.42 10.29
C PRO A 641 13.14 -22.51 10.37
N GLY A 642 12.22 -22.73 9.44
CA GLY A 642 11.00 -21.94 9.30
C GLY A 642 9.88 -22.36 10.26
N MET A 643 8.85 -21.52 10.44
CA MET A 643 7.67 -21.86 11.23
C MET A 643 6.87 -22.97 10.54
N THR A 644 6.48 -23.99 11.32
CA THR A 644 5.54 -25.03 10.88
C THR A 644 4.11 -24.68 11.32
N PRO A 645 3.06 -25.23 10.67
CA PRO A 645 1.68 -25.05 11.10
C PRO A 645 1.42 -25.43 12.56
N LEU A 646 2.18 -26.41 13.08
CA LEU A 646 2.08 -26.84 14.49
C LEU A 646 2.57 -25.76 15.45
N ASN A 647 3.66 -25.07 15.09
CA ASN A 647 4.21 -23.98 15.89
C ASN A 647 3.31 -22.74 15.85
N MET A 648 2.58 -22.53 14.75
CA MET A 648 1.64 -21.42 14.57
C MET A 648 0.27 -21.64 15.24
N ALA A 649 -0.02 -22.87 15.70
CA ALA A 649 -1.32 -23.22 16.25
C ALA A 649 -1.63 -22.43 17.54
N THR A 650 -2.67 -21.59 17.48
CA THR A 650 -3.07 -20.72 18.61
C THR A 650 -3.92 -21.43 19.67
N THR A 651 -4.63 -22.49 19.31
CA THR A 651 -5.59 -23.19 20.19
C THR A 651 -5.14 -24.63 20.48
N SER A 652 -5.33 -25.11 21.72
CA SER A 652 -5.01 -26.49 22.12
C SER A 652 -5.75 -27.54 21.30
N GLN A 653 -6.98 -27.25 20.89
CA GLN A 653 -7.77 -28.10 19.99
C GLN A 653 -7.11 -28.28 18.62
N VAL A 654 -6.55 -27.21 18.03
CA VAL A 654 -5.85 -27.26 16.74
C VAL A 654 -4.56 -28.09 16.84
N LYS A 655 -3.79 -27.87 17.91
CA LYS A 655 -2.59 -28.69 18.21
C LYS A 655 -2.96 -30.16 18.36
N THR A 656 -4.05 -30.44 19.07
CA THR A 656 -4.57 -31.80 19.25
C THR A 656 -4.96 -32.40 17.90
N VAL A 657 -5.72 -31.70 17.06
CA VAL A 657 -6.12 -32.21 15.73
C VAL A 657 -4.91 -32.50 14.84
N GLN A 658 -3.91 -31.62 14.81
CA GLN A 658 -2.69 -31.83 14.02
C GLN A 658 -1.86 -33.01 14.53
N ILE A 659 -1.79 -33.21 15.85
CA ILE A 659 -1.07 -34.34 16.46
C ILE A 659 -1.83 -35.66 16.22
N TYR A 660 -3.14 -35.70 16.50
CA TYR A 660 -3.93 -36.93 16.44
C TYR A 660 -4.13 -37.45 15.01
N MET A 661 -4.27 -36.57 14.02
CA MET A 661 -4.40 -36.99 12.61
C MET A 661 -3.05 -37.43 12.00
N ASN A 662 -1.92 -37.16 12.67
CA ASN A 662 -0.59 -37.59 12.26
C ASN A 662 -0.29 -39.05 12.70
N PHE A 663 -0.92 -39.53 13.78
CA PHE A 663 -0.74 -40.90 14.28
C PHE A 663 -1.79 -41.86 13.70
N THR A 664 -1.58 -42.28 12.46
CA THR A 664 -2.17 -43.52 11.93
C THR A 664 -1.11 -44.62 11.87
N GLU A 665 -0.71 -45.12 13.05
CA GLU A 665 -0.37 -46.53 13.34
C GLU A 665 -0.15 -46.71 14.87
N PRO A 666 -0.52 -47.86 15.47
CA PRO A 666 -0.75 -47.99 16.91
C PRO A 666 0.47 -48.51 17.68
N GLU A 667 0.66 -48.05 18.93
CA GLU A 667 1.04 -48.81 20.14
C GLU A 667 1.28 -47.83 21.32
N PRO A 668 1.22 -48.26 22.59
CA PRO A 668 0.55 -47.56 23.67
C PRO A 668 1.52 -46.91 24.64
N HIS A 669 0.94 -46.21 25.63
CA HIS A 669 1.59 -45.50 26.73
C HIS A 669 2.02 -44.07 26.39
N VAL A 670 1.23 -43.07 26.81
CA VAL A 670 1.58 -42.16 27.92
C VAL A 670 0.28 -41.59 28.52
N ALA A 671 0.28 -41.45 29.84
CA ALA A 671 -0.85 -41.14 30.72
C ALA A 671 -1.68 -39.91 30.32
N ALA A 672 -3.01 -40.08 30.43
CA ALA A 672 -4.01 -39.04 30.27
C ALA A 672 -3.93 -38.00 31.40
N VAL A 673 -3.80 -36.73 31.03
CA VAL A 673 -4.16 -35.61 31.91
C VAL A 673 -5.66 -35.40 31.80
N VAL A 674 -6.33 -35.50 32.94
CA VAL A 674 -7.78 -35.34 33.12
C VAL A 674 -8.11 -33.85 33.19
N VAL A 675 -8.91 -33.35 32.26
CA VAL A 675 -9.76 -32.17 32.50
C VAL A 675 -11.18 -32.70 32.66
N GLN A 676 -11.74 -32.50 33.84
CA GLN A 676 -13.12 -32.84 34.18
C GLN A 676 -14.06 -31.90 33.42
N THR A 677 -14.63 -32.39 32.33
CA THR A 677 -15.94 -31.96 31.84
C THR A 677 -16.85 -33.17 31.92
N GLU A 678 -17.97 -33.01 32.62
CA GLU A 678 -18.97 -34.06 32.84
C GLU A 678 -19.39 -34.72 31.52
N ASN A 679 -19.58 -36.05 31.60
CA ASN A 679 -20.05 -36.98 30.58
C ASN A 679 -19.04 -37.52 29.57
N MET A 680 -18.17 -38.40 30.07
CA MET A 680 -18.03 -39.81 29.66
C MET A 680 -17.09 -40.45 30.71
N SER A 681 -17.59 -41.28 31.61
CA SER A 681 -16.70 -42.05 32.50
C SER A 681 -15.83 -42.95 31.62
N LYS A 682 -14.56 -42.57 31.44
CA LYS A 682 -13.61 -43.20 30.49
C LYS A 682 -13.53 -44.73 30.59
N LEU A 683 -13.83 -45.30 31.75
CA LEU A 683 -13.82 -46.75 31.99
C LEU A 683 -15.01 -47.51 31.36
N GLN A 684 -16.14 -46.84 31.11
CA GLN A 684 -17.33 -47.46 30.51
C GLN A 684 -17.37 -47.25 28.98
N ALA A 685 -16.67 -46.23 28.49
CA ALA A 685 -16.61 -45.83 27.08
C ALA A 685 -15.95 -46.90 26.18
N ASP A 686 -14.84 -47.50 26.60
CA ASP A 686 -14.15 -48.50 25.77
C ASP A 686 -14.95 -49.81 25.64
N TYR A 687 -15.62 -50.21 26.72
CA TYR A 687 -16.51 -51.38 26.73
C TYR A 687 -17.76 -51.16 25.86
N LEU A 688 -18.35 -49.96 25.94
CA LEU A 688 -19.49 -49.56 25.10
C LEU A 688 -19.11 -49.41 23.62
N LYS A 689 -17.96 -48.80 23.31
CA LYS A 689 -17.47 -48.62 21.93
C LYS A 689 -17.26 -49.97 21.24
N GLY A 690 -16.66 -50.96 21.92
CA GLY A 690 -16.45 -52.30 21.35
C GLY A 690 -17.75 -53.03 21.00
N SER A 691 -18.76 -52.95 21.87
CA SER A 691 -20.04 -53.65 21.69
C SER A 691 -20.98 -52.97 20.67
N VAL A 692 -20.88 -51.63 20.54
CA VAL A 692 -21.74 -50.81 19.66
C VAL A 692 -21.24 -50.78 18.20
N VAL A 693 -19.92 -50.85 17.97
CA VAL A 693 -19.31 -50.80 16.62
C VAL A 693 -19.81 -51.91 15.69
N GLY A 694 -20.20 -53.07 16.23
CA GLY A 694 -20.72 -54.21 15.46
C GLY A 694 -22.21 -54.10 15.05
N CYS A 695 -22.96 -53.11 15.54
CA CYS A 695 -24.42 -53.09 15.42
C CYS A 695 -25.00 -51.83 14.75
N ILE A 696 -24.16 -50.88 14.31
CA ILE A 696 -24.61 -49.63 13.66
C ILE A 696 -24.74 -49.82 12.15
N ASN A 697 -25.96 -49.62 11.62
CA ASN A 697 -26.18 -49.49 10.17
C ASN A 697 -25.77 -48.08 9.70
N LYS A 698 -24.76 -48.06 8.81
CA LYS A 698 -23.88 -46.92 8.52
C LYS A 698 -24.52 -45.73 7.79
N HIS A 699 -25.68 -45.89 7.14
CA HIS A 699 -26.12 -44.93 6.12
C HIS A 699 -26.97 -43.76 6.65
N ASN A 700 -27.70 -43.96 7.75
CA ASN A 700 -28.67 -42.96 8.22
C ASN A 700 -28.20 -42.22 9.49
N LEU A 701 -27.35 -42.85 10.30
CA LEU A 701 -26.88 -42.28 11.57
C LEU A 701 -25.98 -41.06 11.39
N ALA A 702 -25.06 -41.08 10.42
CA ALA A 702 -24.17 -39.94 10.14
C ALA A 702 -24.96 -38.67 9.79
N HIS A 703 -26.06 -38.82 9.05
CA HIS A 703 -26.92 -37.71 8.66
C HIS A 703 -27.74 -37.19 9.86
N SER A 704 -28.26 -38.08 10.72
CA SER A 704 -28.99 -37.67 11.93
C SER A 704 -28.10 -36.99 12.97
N LEU A 705 -26.80 -37.28 12.97
CA LEU A 705 -25.81 -36.70 13.89
C LEU A 705 -25.10 -35.46 13.30
N GLY A 706 -25.53 -34.96 12.14
CA GLY A 706 -24.97 -33.75 11.51
C GLY A 706 -23.62 -33.94 10.82
N LEU A 707 -23.15 -35.19 10.64
CA LEU A 707 -21.87 -35.56 10.00
C LEU A 707 -22.03 -36.04 8.55
N GLY A 708 -23.16 -35.73 7.90
CA GLY A 708 -23.51 -36.25 6.57
C GLY A 708 -22.52 -35.90 5.45
N ILE A 709 -21.79 -34.78 5.58
CA ILE A 709 -20.80 -34.30 4.60
C ILE A 709 -19.59 -35.23 4.51
N LEU A 710 -19.27 -35.95 5.60
CA LEU A 710 -18.13 -36.86 5.70
C LEU A 710 -18.48 -38.32 5.34
N ASN A 711 -19.72 -38.60 4.92
CA ASN A 711 -20.21 -39.95 4.67
C ASN A 711 -19.38 -40.68 3.60
N SER A 712 -18.94 -39.96 2.57
CA SER A 712 -18.06 -40.48 1.51
C SER A 712 -16.66 -40.83 2.04
N ALA A 713 -16.12 -40.02 2.95
CA ALA A 713 -14.82 -40.24 3.58
C ALA A 713 -14.85 -41.43 4.57
N PHE A 714 -15.92 -41.57 5.35
CA PHE A 714 -16.10 -42.70 6.27
C PHE A 714 -16.25 -44.05 5.55
N ARG A 715 -16.81 -44.07 4.34
CA ARG A 715 -16.93 -45.30 3.55
C ARG A 715 -15.58 -45.87 3.11
N LEU A 716 -14.59 -45.01 2.95
CA LEU A 716 -13.23 -45.37 2.55
C LEU A 716 -12.38 -45.83 3.75
N SER A 717 -12.87 -45.68 4.99
CA SER A 717 -12.15 -46.09 6.19
C SER A 717 -12.33 -47.59 6.49
N PRO A 718 -11.31 -48.26 7.06
CA PRO A 718 -11.35 -49.70 7.35
C PRO A 718 -12.40 -50.09 8.40
N SER A 719 -12.85 -49.16 9.26
CA SER A 719 -13.92 -49.37 10.25
C SER A 719 -14.85 -48.16 10.35
N PRO A 720 -15.84 -48.01 9.45
CA PRO A 720 -16.65 -46.79 9.34
C PRO A 720 -17.44 -46.42 10.59
N ALA A 721 -17.91 -47.41 11.37
CA ALA A 721 -18.69 -47.18 12.58
C ALA A 721 -17.83 -46.62 13.72
N LYS A 722 -16.56 -47.06 13.82
CA LYS A 722 -15.60 -46.54 14.80
C LYS A 722 -15.17 -45.12 14.43
N THR A 723 -14.81 -44.89 13.16
CA THR A 723 -14.42 -43.56 12.67
C THR A 723 -15.55 -42.54 12.83
N LEU A 724 -16.81 -42.95 12.60
CA LEU A 724 -17.97 -42.09 12.81
C LEU A 724 -18.11 -41.72 14.29
N LEU A 725 -18.04 -42.69 15.22
CA LEU A 725 -18.16 -42.42 16.65
C LEU A 725 -17.00 -41.58 17.19
N ASP A 726 -15.77 -41.85 16.74
CA ASP A 726 -14.59 -41.07 17.12
C ASP A 726 -14.69 -39.63 16.58
N SER A 727 -15.14 -39.44 15.33
CA SER A 727 -15.38 -38.11 14.77
C SER A 727 -16.52 -37.36 15.48
N TYR A 728 -17.56 -38.10 15.92
CA TYR A 728 -18.69 -37.54 16.67
C TYR A 728 -18.28 -37.11 18.08
N GLU A 729 -17.45 -37.91 18.76
CA GLU A 729 -16.86 -37.57 20.06
C GLU A 729 -15.94 -36.34 19.94
N VAL A 730 -15.08 -36.30 18.93
CA VAL A 730 -14.20 -35.15 18.66
C VAL A 730 -15.01 -33.90 18.30
N SER A 731 -16.20 -34.06 17.69
CA SER A 731 -17.14 -32.97 17.43
C SER A 731 -17.94 -32.50 18.66
N GLY A 732 -17.75 -33.13 19.83
CA GLY A 732 -18.40 -32.76 21.09
C GLY A 732 -19.83 -33.33 21.25
N GLY A 733 -20.15 -34.41 20.55
CA GLY A 733 -21.48 -35.01 20.56
C GLY A 733 -21.83 -35.68 21.91
N THR A 734 -23.07 -35.51 22.38
CA THR A 734 -23.52 -36.10 23.66
C THR A 734 -24.11 -37.50 23.50
N VAL A 735 -24.10 -38.29 24.58
CA VAL A 735 -24.71 -39.63 24.63
C VAL A 735 -26.24 -39.55 24.46
N ARG A 736 -26.88 -38.47 24.91
CA ARG A 736 -28.34 -38.26 24.74
C ARG A 736 -28.70 -38.07 23.27
N ASP A 737 -27.90 -37.30 22.54
CA ASP A 737 -28.07 -37.06 21.11
C ASP A 737 -27.76 -38.31 20.29
N LEU A 738 -26.75 -39.08 20.70
CA LEU A 738 -26.46 -40.40 20.11
C LEU A 738 -27.62 -41.39 20.32
N LEU A 739 -28.21 -41.43 21.53
CA LEU A 739 -29.40 -42.22 21.82
C LEU A 739 -30.62 -41.76 21.00
N ALA A 740 -30.80 -40.45 20.83
CA ALA A 740 -31.88 -39.90 20.00
C ALA A 740 -31.70 -40.24 18.52
N GLY A 741 -30.46 -40.13 18.01
CA GLY A 741 -30.10 -40.54 16.64
C GLY A 741 -30.26 -42.05 16.42
N LEU A 742 -29.90 -42.87 17.39
CA LEU A 742 -30.10 -44.33 17.30
C LEU A 742 -31.59 -44.71 17.39
N ARG A 743 -32.40 -44.00 18.19
CA ARG A 743 -33.87 -44.20 18.25
C ARG A 743 -34.57 -43.82 16.95
N SER A 744 -34.11 -42.77 16.27
CA SER A 744 -34.71 -42.31 15.01
C SER A 744 -34.38 -43.21 13.83
N VAL A 745 -33.24 -43.89 13.86
CA VAL A 745 -32.80 -44.80 12.78
C VAL A 745 -33.50 -46.17 12.85
N GLY A 746 -33.94 -46.60 14.03
CA GLY A 746 -34.73 -47.82 14.24
C GLY A 746 -33.90 -49.11 14.11
N ASP A 747 -34.01 -49.97 15.12
CA ASP A 747 -33.45 -51.33 15.21
C ASP A 747 -31.93 -51.43 15.38
N CYS A 748 -31.45 -51.40 16.64
CA CYS A 748 -30.04 -51.65 16.98
C CYS A 748 -29.93 -52.31 18.35
N LYS A 749 -29.23 -53.46 18.46
CA LYS A 749 -28.74 -54.02 19.74
C LYS A 749 -27.88 -53.00 20.54
N ALA A 750 -27.33 -52.00 19.86
CA ALA A 750 -26.64 -50.87 20.48
C ALA A 750 -27.53 -50.05 21.44
N LEU A 751 -28.84 -49.93 21.18
CA LEU A 751 -29.76 -49.21 22.07
C LEU A 751 -29.97 -49.94 23.40
N SER A 752 -30.12 -51.27 23.37
CA SER A 752 -30.31 -52.05 24.61
C SER A 752 -29.04 -52.03 25.47
N VAL A 753 -27.87 -52.15 24.85
CA VAL A 753 -26.58 -52.11 25.55
C VAL A 753 -26.33 -50.74 26.20
N LEU A 754 -26.65 -49.64 25.52
CA LEU A 754 -26.51 -48.29 26.07
C LEU A 754 -27.51 -48.02 27.21
N VAL A 755 -28.74 -48.51 27.12
CA VAL A 755 -29.77 -48.37 28.17
C VAL A 755 -29.41 -49.21 29.40
N GLU A 756 -28.89 -50.42 29.22
CA GLU A 756 -28.51 -51.33 30.31
C GLU A 756 -27.27 -50.82 31.07
N ALA A 757 -26.30 -50.22 30.37
CA ALA A 757 -25.13 -49.59 30.99
C ALA A 757 -25.48 -48.36 31.86
N LEU A 758 -26.50 -47.59 31.48
CA LEU A 758 -27.01 -46.45 32.27
C LEU A 758 -27.76 -46.90 33.53
N HIS A 759 -28.41 -48.06 33.53
CA HIS A 759 -29.07 -48.60 34.74
C HIS A 759 -28.05 -49.14 35.77
N GLN A 760 -26.89 -49.61 35.33
CA GLN A 760 -25.82 -50.06 36.24
C GLN A 760 -25.10 -48.90 36.94
N SER A 761 -25.01 -47.71 36.33
CA SER A 761 -24.43 -46.53 36.99
C SER A 761 -25.30 -45.98 38.12
N ASP A 762 -26.63 -46.03 38.00
CA ASP A 762 -27.56 -45.54 39.04
C ASP A 762 -27.58 -46.44 40.29
N ALA A 763 -27.27 -47.73 40.16
CA ALA A 763 -27.20 -48.66 41.28
C ALA A 763 -25.94 -48.48 42.15
N VAL A 764 -24.87 -47.88 41.62
CA VAL A 764 -23.61 -47.63 42.35
C VAL A 764 -23.69 -46.34 43.17
N GLU A 765 -24.40 -45.32 42.70
CA GLU A 765 -24.58 -44.06 43.42
C GLU A 765 -25.45 -44.18 44.69
N THR A 766 -26.28 -45.23 44.80
CA THR A 766 -27.15 -45.44 45.96
C THR A 766 -26.43 -46.08 47.16
N GLN A 767 -25.27 -46.71 46.97
CA GLN A 767 -24.47 -47.26 48.08
C GLN A 767 -23.50 -46.25 48.70
N THR A 768 -23.07 -45.23 47.96
CA THR A 768 -22.08 -44.23 48.43
C THR A 768 -22.67 -43.10 49.27
N LYS A 769 -24.00 -42.91 49.28
CA LYS A 769 -24.65 -41.84 50.07
C LYS A 769 -24.82 -42.13 51.57
N ASN A 770 -24.51 -43.33 52.04
CA ASN A 770 -24.73 -43.71 53.45
C ASN A 770 -23.50 -43.57 54.38
N VAL A 771 -22.34 -43.08 53.91
CA VAL A 771 -21.10 -43.06 54.73
C VAL A 771 -20.60 -41.65 55.10
N THR A 772 -21.05 -40.58 54.45
CA THR A 772 -20.47 -39.23 54.64
C THR A 772 -21.33 -38.27 55.47
N ALA A 773 -21.98 -38.77 56.51
CA ALA A 773 -22.64 -37.94 57.53
C ALA A 773 -22.08 -38.27 58.92
N GLY A 774 -20.81 -37.95 59.15
CA GLY A 774 -20.18 -38.10 60.46
C GLY A 774 -18.78 -37.50 60.48
N THR A 775 -18.57 -36.60 61.44
CA THR A 775 -17.28 -36.07 61.91
C THR A 775 -16.56 -35.04 61.04
N CYS A 776 -16.92 -33.78 61.33
CA CYS A 776 -16.03 -32.63 61.40
C CYS A 776 -14.84 -32.90 62.39
N LEU A 777 -13.69 -32.23 62.17
CA LEU A 777 -12.81 -31.59 63.18
C LEU A 777 -11.28 -31.85 63.07
N TYR A 778 -10.57 -30.73 63.29
CA TYR A 778 -9.20 -30.54 63.83
C TYR A 778 -7.94 -30.55 62.91
N VAL A 779 -7.53 -29.31 62.56
CA VAL A 779 -6.24 -28.63 62.89
C VAL A 779 -4.91 -29.02 62.22
N PHE A 780 -4.28 -27.94 61.69
CA PHE A 780 -2.86 -27.58 61.50
C PHE A 780 -1.76 -28.52 62.02
N ILE A 781 -0.64 -28.58 61.28
CA ILE A 781 0.73 -28.08 61.67
C ILE A 781 1.81 -28.74 60.76
N THR A 782 2.65 -27.88 60.14
CA THR A 782 4.05 -28.09 59.61
C THR A 782 4.29 -29.17 58.55
N SER A 783 5.17 -29.01 57.55
CA SER A 783 6.34 -28.13 57.33
C SER A 783 6.50 -27.84 55.84
#